data_AF-F9WLI5-F1
#
_entry.id   AF-F9WLI5-F1
#
_cell.length_a   1.000
_cell.length_b   1.000
_cell.length_c   1.000
_cell.angle_alpha   90.00
_cell.angle_beta   90.00
_cell.angle_gamma   90.00
#
_symmetry.space_group_name_H-M   'P 1'
#
loop_
_entity.id
_entity.type
_entity.pdbx_description
1 polymer ?
#
loop_
_entity_poly.entity_id
_entity_poly.type
_entity_poly.pdbx_seq_one_letter_code
_entity_poly.pdbx_strand_id
1 'polypeptide(L)'
;MEAKLEDLVVALLQRFSDSTEEVVHPSQVFGVAHELVRTMSAAERHRQLHRILSLIECLKEGCTVALIVSSAALGVSGASNTAVCNTEADVKKWELLARSIITYHQLPKHVLKAVCFCIARVTLISGSSLLLSIGETLRRSYTGPGLPVETAAEVLAHLADMLIGIGSKYEEPKGEAPKDDAITGRKGWESIADIQSVVVSCALDAISSMGTDVELVTFLCRRVLTPLLLRVDQQPSGSDYARVLDALLYLYSEKAKHCECLVIVTALFEYLFRFRDCDVVRDYRCSPHLWETLQKMLWESIASDSDAGGRLCIQRRAEYLLKRIVNITYQQELDEGRNQNICFHPYFVWVPGASSIQWGMFFLVLEATNEYGLHIVEPALPKFDVLIERLAHDASAWEVARDNMDSFPSLTGSLHPLWIELLFLKMLLHPNVALRKIGLARLWSVDAPLLRLLSSEFLFTIALDVSLDTRLCTEVDRALYLPTVVDSKGFEGDEVPAVSNAAGPLVCQMESFYPRIFRHVMRDAHARREALRRMLHCVATRPSVHSAAVVFRLLHRIVTELMCEDDETSRRATAEMITNDEVLREFTVVLRGAAQDRVPFWIDVRLSAMVFRTLLLFAQMDVDVVCQCAAFWKLLCACGPLGNSGGCAVFALESVAHVGTLGVAIDPRFHNEQLLHVSSEAQLCGDRYSFMRKMLRADKLLDRVRVYIQSNNYDEVQGKQLMFLCGALDGGDVCDRELLTALACEVSEAILSFSRRPYSSLSGFLNALLAFVEFHHSVGSLGCTRYFPPSTIVDMGDAIYTLALGSLRQSQNAISALARPDDFAAEIWALQHVLEWDTLVAALVASLQTAVCHESSTVVMGLRVEERISEVLELIG
;
A
#
# COMPACT_ATOMS: atom_id res chain seq x y z
N MET A 1 -12.72 54.47 57.00
CA MET A 1 -11.52 54.03 56.25
C MET A 1 -11.98 53.68 54.85
N GLU A 2 -11.55 54.46 53.84
CA GLU A 2 -11.76 54.17 52.43
C GLU A 2 -10.73 53.12 51.96
N ALA A 3 -10.72 51.94 52.58
CA ALA A 3 -9.83 50.88 52.15
C ALA A 3 -10.26 50.40 50.76
N LYS A 4 -9.40 50.61 49.76
CA LYS A 4 -9.66 50.15 48.40
C LYS A 4 -9.50 48.62 48.35
N LEU A 5 -10.47 47.94 47.77
CA LEU A 5 -10.45 46.48 47.68
C LEU A 5 -9.20 45.97 46.93
N GLU A 6 -8.76 46.68 45.89
CA GLU A 6 -7.57 46.34 45.12
C GLU A 6 -6.28 46.39 45.97
N ASP A 7 -6.14 47.36 46.87
CA ASP A 7 -4.95 47.50 47.74
C ASP A 7 -4.88 46.36 48.76
N LEU A 8 -6.04 45.90 49.26
CA LEU A 8 -6.15 44.74 50.15
C LEU A 8 -5.82 43.44 49.41
N VAL A 9 -6.30 43.29 48.18
CA VAL A 9 -6.00 42.14 47.33
C VAL A 9 -4.52 42.10 46.95
N VAL A 10 -3.89 43.26 46.69
CA VAL A 10 -2.42 43.36 46.49
C VAL A 10 -1.66 42.92 47.74
N ALA A 11 -2.06 43.38 48.93
CA ALA A 11 -1.42 42.98 50.18
C ALA A 11 -1.57 41.46 50.47
N LEU A 12 -2.72 40.88 50.13
CA LEU A 12 -2.94 39.43 50.21
C LEU A 12 -2.04 38.67 49.24
N LEU A 13 -1.96 39.12 47.97
CA LEU A 13 -1.06 38.52 46.98
C LEU A 13 0.40 38.56 47.43
N GLN A 14 0.86 39.67 48.00
CA GLN A 14 2.23 39.82 48.54
C GLN A 14 2.49 38.85 49.71
N ARG A 15 1.50 38.63 50.57
CA ARG A 15 1.62 37.72 51.71
C ARG A 15 1.64 36.24 51.29
N PHE A 16 0.94 35.88 50.22
CA PHE A 16 0.95 34.52 49.68
C PHE A 16 2.19 34.22 48.82
N SER A 17 2.88 35.23 48.30
CA SER A 17 4.11 35.05 47.52
C SER A 17 5.35 34.76 48.38
N ASP A 18 5.32 35.02 49.69
CA ASP A 18 6.45 34.76 50.59
C ASP A 18 6.67 33.25 50.89
N SER A 19 5.74 32.38 50.49
CA SER A 19 5.83 30.92 50.65
C SER A 19 6.21 30.22 49.34
N THR A 20 7.51 30.18 49.02
CA THR A 20 8.23 29.21 48.14
C THR A 20 7.71 28.84 46.73
N GLU A 21 6.58 29.33 46.22
CA GLU A 21 6.13 29.10 44.83
C GLU A 21 6.10 30.41 44.00
N GLU A 22 6.70 30.40 42.81
CA GLU A 22 6.95 31.59 41.97
C GLU A 22 5.71 32.31 41.41
N VAL A 23 4.46 31.86 41.60
CA VAL A 23 3.25 32.61 41.20
C VAL A 23 2.04 32.24 42.07
N VAL A 24 1.45 33.20 42.78
CA VAL A 24 0.22 32.99 43.59
C VAL A 24 -0.99 32.74 42.68
N HIS A 25 -1.69 31.62 42.88
CA HIS A 25 -2.89 31.28 42.10
C HIS A 25 -4.08 32.19 42.49
N PRO A 26 -4.85 32.75 41.52
CA PRO A 26 -5.95 33.69 41.76
C PRO A 26 -7.06 33.19 42.72
N SER A 27 -7.21 31.87 42.85
CA SER A 27 -8.20 31.24 43.73
C SER A 27 -8.00 31.56 45.21
N GLN A 28 -6.75 31.74 45.66
CA GLN A 28 -6.42 31.97 47.07
C GLN A 28 -6.89 33.36 47.54
N VAL A 29 -6.91 34.33 46.63
CA VAL A 29 -7.26 35.72 46.96
C VAL A 29 -8.71 36.06 46.59
N PHE A 30 -9.26 35.41 45.57
CA PHE A 30 -10.67 35.62 45.17
C PHE A 30 -11.67 35.27 46.28
N GLY A 31 -11.46 34.17 47.01
CA GLY A 31 -12.35 33.77 48.11
C GLY A 31 -12.44 34.83 49.20
N VAL A 32 -11.28 35.35 49.63
CA VAL A 32 -11.18 36.41 50.63
C VAL A 32 -11.74 37.72 50.11
N ALA A 33 -11.45 38.09 48.86
CA ALA A 33 -12.01 39.29 48.23
C ALA A 33 -13.54 39.23 48.15
N HIS A 34 -14.11 38.08 47.78
CA HIS A 34 -15.54 37.88 47.69
C HIS A 34 -16.24 37.94 49.07
N GLU A 35 -15.65 37.36 50.12
CA GLU A 35 -16.17 37.48 51.49
C GLU A 35 -16.11 38.93 51.99
N LEU A 36 -15.00 39.64 51.76
CA LEU A 36 -14.87 41.06 52.10
C LEU A 36 -15.94 41.89 51.39
N VAL A 37 -16.16 41.65 50.09
CA VAL A 37 -17.20 42.31 49.32
C VAL A 37 -18.59 42.03 49.87
N ARG A 38 -18.87 40.80 50.35
CA ARG A 38 -20.16 40.47 51.00
C ARG A 38 -20.43 41.29 52.26
N THR A 39 -19.39 41.71 52.97
CA THR A 39 -19.52 42.57 54.16
C THR A 39 -19.71 44.06 53.83
N MET A 40 -19.56 44.47 52.57
CA MET A 40 -19.67 45.86 52.14
C MET A 40 -21.11 46.28 51.86
N SER A 41 -21.43 47.55 52.16
CA SER A 41 -22.73 48.13 51.82
C SER A 41 -22.92 48.17 50.29
N ALA A 42 -24.16 48.07 49.85
CA ALA A 42 -24.49 48.05 48.42
C ALA A 42 -24.04 49.31 47.66
N ALA A 43 -24.19 50.49 48.26
CA ALA A 43 -23.74 51.75 47.67
C ALA A 43 -22.22 51.79 47.50
N GLU A 44 -21.46 51.22 48.45
CA GLU A 44 -20.01 51.16 48.38
C GLU A 44 -19.53 50.13 47.35
N ARG A 45 -20.21 48.98 47.25
CA ARG A 45 -19.95 47.97 46.21
C ARG A 45 -20.09 48.57 44.81
N HIS A 46 -21.19 49.28 44.54
CA HIS A 46 -21.45 49.90 43.25
C HIS A 46 -20.43 51.01 42.93
N ARG A 47 -20.07 51.84 43.92
CA ARG A 47 -19.05 52.90 43.78
C ARG A 47 -17.66 52.33 43.47
N GLN A 48 -17.23 51.28 44.18
CA GLN A 48 -15.93 50.66 43.95
C GLN A 48 -15.90 49.89 42.63
N LEU A 49 -16.99 49.21 42.23
CA LEU A 49 -17.08 48.53 40.94
C LEU A 49 -16.92 49.53 39.80
N HIS A 50 -17.69 50.62 39.76
CA HIS A 50 -17.55 51.63 38.71
C HIS A 50 -16.16 52.26 38.65
N ARG A 51 -15.54 52.52 39.81
CA ARG A 51 -14.16 53.02 39.87
C ARG A 51 -13.19 52.02 39.25
N ILE A 52 -13.22 50.76 39.66
CA ILE A 52 -12.29 49.74 39.16
C ILE A 52 -12.53 49.45 37.67
N LEU A 53 -13.78 49.39 37.21
CA LEU A 53 -14.10 49.24 35.79
C LEU A 53 -13.54 50.41 34.96
N SER A 54 -13.67 51.65 35.43
CA SER A 54 -13.08 52.82 34.75
C SER A 54 -11.54 52.81 34.75
N LEU A 55 -10.92 52.28 35.82
CA LEU A 55 -9.47 52.11 35.89
C LEU A 55 -8.99 51.06 34.90
N ILE A 56 -9.70 49.93 34.78
CA ILE A 56 -9.40 48.88 33.81
C ILE A 56 -9.55 49.40 32.37
N GLU A 57 -10.62 50.16 32.08
CA GLU A 57 -10.86 50.81 30.78
C GLU A 57 -9.71 51.75 30.37
N CYS A 58 -9.16 52.50 31.33
CA CYS A 58 -8.06 53.44 31.12
C CYS A 58 -6.69 52.77 31.06
N LEU A 59 -6.45 51.73 31.87
CA LEU A 59 -5.11 51.17 32.08
C LEU A 59 -4.72 50.12 31.05
N LYS A 60 -5.66 49.47 30.34
CA LYS A 60 -5.47 48.44 29.28
C LYS A 60 -4.23 47.54 29.46
N GLU A 61 -3.03 48.01 29.14
CA GLU A 61 -1.72 47.35 29.26
C GLU A 61 -1.22 47.13 30.72
N GLY A 62 -1.67 47.96 31.68
CA GLY A 62 -1.25 47.93 33.09
C GLY A 62 -2.20 47.16 34.03
N CYS A 63 -3.09 46.32 33.49
CA CYS A 63 -4.04 45.56 34.32
C CYS A 63 -3.32 44.56 35.23
N THR A 64 -3.57 44.66 36.54
CA THR A 64 -3.00 43.74 37.54
C THR A 64 -4.00 42.65 37.94
N VAL A 65 -3.49 41.52 38.43
CA VAL A 65 -4.31 40.42 38.99
C VAL A 65 -5.27 40.94 40.07
N ALA A 66 -4.84 41.92 40.86
CA ALA A 66 -5.66 42.50 41.91
C ALA A 66 -6.90 43.23 41.36
N LEU A 67 -6.73 44.07 40.33
CA LEU A 67 -7.85 44.79 39.71
C LEU A 67 -8.89 43.82 39.10
N ILE A 68 -8.42 42.73 38.50
CA ILE A 68 -9.27 41.70 37.90
C ILE A 68 -10.04 40.92 38.97
N VAL A 69 -9.36 40.44 40.01
CA VAL A 69 -9.99 39.69 41.11
C VAL A 69 -10.98 40.57 41.88
N SER A 70 -10.61 41.81 42.18
CA SER A 70 -11.47 42.78 42.87
C SER A 70 -12.71 43.14 42.05
N SER A 71 -12.58 43.40 40.75
CA SER A 71 -13.72 43.71 39.88
C SER A 71 -14.67 42.52 39.74
N ALA A 72 -14.15 41.31 39.61
CA ALA A 72 -14.94 40.09 39.52
C ALA A 72 -15.69 39.79 40.82
N ALA A 73 -15.03 39.91 41.98
CA ALA A 73 -15.65 39.72 43.29
C ALA A 73 -16.80 40.73 43.54
N LEU A 74 -16.62 42.00 43.13
CA LEU A 74 -17.63 43.05 43.21
C LEU A 74 -18.83 42.81 42.27
N GLY A 75 -18.58 42.30 41.07
CA GLY A 75 -19.63 41.98 40.10
C GLY A 75 -20.59 40.87 40.56
N VAL A 76 -20.08 39.88 41.30
CA VAL A 76 -20.82 38.65 41.69
C VAL A 76 -21.70 38.80 42.94
N SER A 77 -21.42 39.81 43.78
CA SER A 77 -22.01 40.01 45.11
C SER A 77 -23.53 40.31 45.16
N GLY A 78 -24.22 40.33 44.02
CA GLY A 78 -25.66 40.62 43.91
C GLY A 78 -26.62 39.43 44.07
N ALA A 79 -26.12 38.19 44.23
CA ALA A 79 -26.96 36.99 44.08
C ALA A 79 -27.60 36.43 45.37
N SER A 80 -27.27 36.91 46.57
CA SER A 80 -27.91 36.42 47.80
C SER A 80 -29.12 37.29 48.19
N ASN A 81 -30.31 36.68 48.11
CA ASN A 81 -31.71 37.01 48.48
C ASN A 81 -32.13 38.27 49.28
N THR A 82 -31.28 39.24 49.57
CA THR A 82 -31.71 40.48 50.23
C THR A 82 -30.96 41.67 49.64
N ALA A 83 -31.71 42.54 48.96
CA ALA A 83 -31.31 43.80 48.32
C ALA A 83 -30.66 43.69 46.93
N VAL A 84 -31.49 43.93 45.91
CA VAL A 84 -31.14 44.23 44.51
C VAL A 84 -30.20 45.44 44.48
N CYS A 85 -28.91 45.24 44.20
CA CYS A 85 -27.98 46.36 44.01
C CYS A 85 -26.88 46.14 42.94
N ASN A 86 -26.87 45.01 42.23
CA ASN A 86 -26.12 44.88 40.97
C ASN A 86 -27.15 44.67 39.86
N THR A 87 -27.18 45.57 38.87
CA THR A 87 -28.04 45.40 37.70
C THR A 87 -27.41 44.40 36.74
N GLU A 88 -28.22 43.64 35.98
CA GLU A 88 -27.73 42.77 34.89
C GLU A 88 -26.80 43.52 33.91
N ALA A 89 -26.96 44.85 33.83
CA ALA A 89 -26.10 45.75 33.06
C ALA A 89 -24.67 45.87 33.62
N ASP A 90 -24.45 45.80 34.94
CA ASP A 90 -23.13 45.91 35.56
C ASP A 90 -22.30 44.64 35.33
N VAL A 91 -22.95 43.48 35.39
CA VAL A 91 -22.33 42.18 35.04
C VAL A 91 -22.01 42.14 33.55
N LYS A 92 -22.95 42.55 32.67
CA LYS A 92 -22.68 42.66 31.22
C LYS A 92 -21.54 43.64 30.90
N LYS A 93 -21.45 44.75 31.63
CA LYS A 93 -20.35 45.71 31.48
C LYS A 93 -19.01 45.10 31.88
N TRP A 94 -18.97 44.35 32.99
CA TRP A 94 -17.78 43.60 33.38
C TRP A 94 -17.42 42.51 32.37
N GLU A 95 -18.40 41.77 31.84
CA GLU A 95 -18.20 40.74 30.81
C GLU A 95 -17.59 41.31 29.51
N LEU A 96 -18.10 42.45 29.04
CA LEU A 96 -17.56 43.17 27.88
C LEU A 96 -16.11 43.62 28.11
N LEU A 97 -15.80 44.06 29.34
CA LEU A 97 -14.44 44.47 29.70
C LEU A 97 -13.49 43.28 29.83
N ALA A 98 -13.89 42.21 30.50
CA ALA A 98 -13.13 40.97 30.58
C ALA A 98 -12.82 40.41 29.18
N ARG A 99 -13.79 40.48 28.27
CA ARG A 99 -13.60 40.13 26.85
C ARG A 99 -12.59 41.05 26.16
N SER A 100 -12.67 42.36 26.37
CA SER A 100 -11.71 43.32 25.78
C SER A 100 -10.27 43.13 26.26
N ILE A 101 -10.09 42.72 27.52
CA ILE A 101 -8.78 42.41 28.12
C ILE A 101 -8.20 41.16 27.46
N ILE A 102 -9.01 40.12 27.28
CA ILE A 102 -8.56 38.86 26.64
C ILE A 102 -8.17 39.06 25.18
N THR A 103 -8.87 39.93 24.45
CA THR A 103 -8.53 40.25 23.04
C THR A 103 -7.24 41.08 22.90
N TYR A 104 -6.59 41.47 24.00
CA TYR A 104 -5.36 42.26 23.98
C TYR A 104 -4.12 41.36 23.92
N HIS A 105 -3.38 41.41 22.80
CA HIS A 105 -2.31 40.47 22.48
C HIS A 105 -1.01 40.56 23.31
N GLN A 106 -0.89 41.46 24.30
CA GLN A 106 0.38 41.72 25.03
C GLN A 106 0.31 41.62 26.57
N LEU A 107 -0.69 40.93 27.13
CA LEU A 107 -0.79 40.79 28.59
C LEU A 107 0.09 39.68 29.16
N PRO A 108 0.62 39.83 30.39
CA PRO A 108 1.36 38.75 31.06
C PRO A 108 0.50 37.50 31.29
N LYS A 109 1.09 36.31 31.14
CA LYS A 109 0.40 35.01 31.29
C LYS A 109 -0.36 34.86 32.62
N HIS A 110 0.14 35.43 33.71
CA HIS A 110 -0.52 35.36 35.02
C HIS A 110 -1.77 36.24 35.13
N VAL A 111 -1.82 37.35 34.37
CA VAL A 111 -3.00 38.23 34.27
C VAL A 111 -4.09 37.51 33.47
N LEU A 112 -3.74 36.91 32.33
CA LEU A 112 -4.67 36.11 31.51
C LEU A 112 -5.30 34.96 32.32
N LYS A 113 -4.49 34.19 33.06
CA LYS A 113 -4.98 33.15 33.99
C LYS A 113 -5.95 33.67 35.03
N ALA A 114 -5.68 34.86 35.60
CA ALA A 114 -6.58 35.49 36.56
C ALA A 114 -7.91 35.91 35.93
N VAL A 115 -7.90 36.45 34.71
CA VAL A 115 -9.13 36.77 33.97
C VAL A 115 -9.91 35.49 33.67
N CYS A 116 -9.26 34.44 33.15
CA CYS A 116 -9.91 33.16 32.84
C CYS A 116 -10.58 32.55 34.07
N PHE A 117 -9.87 32.51 35.20
CA PHE A 117 -10.40 32.05 36.48
C PHE A 117 -11.59 32.88 36.95
N CYS A 118 -11.52 34.21 36.86
CA CYS A 118 -12.59 35.11 37.27
C CYS A 118 -13.84 34.97 36.40
N ILE A 119 -13.68 34.84 35.07
CA ILE A 119 -14.81 34.57 34.14
C ILE A 119 -15.49 33.27 34.54
N ALA A 120 -14.72 32.22 34.79
CA ALA A 120 -15.24 30.94 35.18
C ALA A 120 -15.99 31.00 36.54
N ARG A 121 -15.51 31.78 37.52
CA ARG A 121 -16.19 32.02 38.80
C ARG A 121 -17.49 32.82 38.66
N VAL A 122 -17.47 33.89 37.87
CA VAL A 122 -18.65 34.75 37.62
C VAL A 122 -19.74 33.94 36.92
N THR A 123 -19.36 33.11 35.95
CA THR A 123 -20.26 32.21 35.22
C THR A 123 -20.99 31.24 36.16
N LEU A 124 -20.28 30.63 37.11
CA LEU A 124 -20.88 29.69 38.07
C LEU A 124 -21.82 30.33 39.09
N ILE A 125 -21.62 31.60 39.46
CA ILE A 125 -22.38 32.26 40.53
C ILE A 125 -23.54 33.11 39.98
N SER A 126 -23.41 33.67 38.78
CA SER A 126 -24.37 34.64 38.23
C SER A 126 -24.93 34.29 36.85
N GLY A 127 -24.45 33.23 36.19
CA GLY A 127 -24.86 32.84 34.83
C GLY A 127 -24.36 33.83 33.78
N SER A 128 -23.33 33.45 33.03
CA SER A 128 -22.67 34.35 32.09
C SER A 128 -23.09 34.11 30.63
N SER A 129 -23.37 35.20 29.90
CA SER A 129 -23.56 35.14 28.45
C SER A 129 -22.27 34.77 27.69
N LEU A 130 -21.12 34.91 28.34
CA LEU A 130 -19.81 34.63 27.76
C LEU A 130 -19.61 33.14 27.44
N LEU A 131 -20.24 32.21 28.16
CA LEU A 131 -20.05 30.77 27.90
C LEU A 131 -20.52 30.37 26.49
N LEU A 132 -21.64 30.91 26.02
CA LEU A 132 -22.12 30.68 24.67
C LEU A 132 -21.16 31.28 23.63
N SER A 133 -20.62 32.47 23.89
CA SER A 133 -19.62 33.10 23.02
C SER A 133 -18.28 32.37 23.00
N ILE A 134 -17.89 31.72 24.11
CA ILE A 134 -16.71 30.84 24.21
C ILE A 134 -16.94 29.59 23.35
N GLY A 135 -18.13 28.99 23.43
CA GLY A 135 -18.54 27.88 22.57
C GLY A 135 -18.51 28.22 21.07
N GLU A 136 -19.06 29.38 20.69
CA GLU A 136 -19.03 29.87 19.30
C GLU A 136 -17.60 30.17 18.79
N THR A 137 -16.73 30.64 19.68
CA THR A 137 -15.31 30.88 19.37
C THR A 137 -14.59 29.56 19.07
N LEU A 138 -14.81 28.53 19.89
CA LEU A 138 -14.22 27.20 19.69
C LEU A 138 -14.78 26.48 18.45
N ARG A 139 -16.05 26.72 18.10
CA ARG A 139 -16.68 26.24 16.86
C ARG A 139 -16.17 26.94 15.59
N ARG A 140 -15.33 27.98 15.71
CA ARG A 140 -14.88 28.86 14.60
C ARG A 140 -16.04 29.47 13.79
N SER A 141 -17.23 29.56 14.38
CA SER A 141 -18.44 30.10 13.75
C SER A 141 -18.66 31.58 14.04
N TYR A 142 -17.77 32.20 14.83
CA TYR A 142 -17.91 33.58 15.28
C TYR A 142 -17.27 34.58 14.29
N THR A 143 -18.04 35.56 13.81
CA THR A 143 -17.62 36.54 12.78
C THR A 143 -17.17 37.91 13.34
N GLY A 144 -17.16 38.10 14.67
CA GLY A 144 -16.69 39.34 15.32
C GLY A 144 -15.24 39.29 15.82
N PRO A 145 -14.74 40.31 16.56
CA PRO A 145 -13.45 40.24 17.24
C PRO A 145 -13.49 39.10 18.27
N GLY A 146 -12.91 37.96 17.88
CA GLY A 146 -13.00 36.68 18.59
C GLY A 146 -12.04 36.59 19.76
N LEU A 147 -12.42 35.82 20.78
CA LEU A 147 -11.47 35.39 21.81
C LEU A 147 -10.36 34.55 21.15
N PRO A 148 -9.10 34.63 21.61
CA PRO A 148 -8.09 33.63 21.27
C PRO A 148 -8.57 32.25 21.72
N VAL A 149 -8.32 31.28 20.86
CA VAL A 149 -8.80 29.90 20.99
C VAL A 149 -8.21 29.22 22.23
N GLU A 150 -6.94 29.49 22.54
CA GLU A 150 -6.22 28.96 23.70
C GLU A 150 -6.82 29.51 25.01
N THR A 151 -7.23 30.78 25.01
CA THR A 151 -7.86 31.41 26.18
C THR A 151 -9.27 30.88 26.39
N ALA A 152 -10.03 30.65 25.32
CA ALA A 152 -11.34 30.00 25.40
C ALA A 152 -11.24 28.58 26.03
N ALA A 153 -10.24 27.80 25.63
CA ALA A 153 -9.98 26.48 26.22
C ALA A 153 -9.54 26.56 27.70
N GLU A 154 -8.71 27.54 28.07
CA GLU A 154 -8.28 27.74 29.45
C GLU A 154 -9.44 28.16 30.37
N VAL A 155 -10.41 28.95 29.87
CA VAL A 155 -11.65 29.26 30.60
C VAL A 155 -12.48 27.99 30.83
N LEU A 156 -12.65 27.13 29.82
CA LEU A 156 -13.35 25.85 29.99
C LEU A 156 -12.64 24.93 31.00
N ALA A 157 -11.30 24.90 31.02
CA ALA A 157 -10.53 24.12 31.99
C ALA A 157 -10.75 24.62 33.43
N HIS A 158 -10.73 25.94 33.65
CA HIS A 158 -11.03 26.50 34.97
C HIS A 158 -12.48 26.28 35.39
N LEU A 159 -13.44 26.34 34.45
CA LEU A 159 -14.83 25.97 34.71
C LEU A 159 -14.95 24.51 35.15
N ALA A 160 -14.28 23.59 34.44
CA ALA A 160 -14.26 22.17 34.79
C ALA A 160 -13.65 21.94 36.18
N ASP A 161 -12.47 22.48 36.46
CA ASP A 161 -11.79 22.38 37.76
C ASP A 161 -12.70 22.85 38.92
N MET A 162 -13.46 23.92 38.71
CA MET A 162 -14.37 24.47 39.73
C MET A 162 -15.67 23.67 39.88
N LEU A 163 -16.26 23.19 38.79
CA LEU A 163 -17.40 22.26 38.84
C LEU A 163 -17.02 20.98 39.60
N ILE A 164 -15.80 20.46 39.39
CA ILE A 164 -15.25 19.32 40.13
C ILE A 164 -15.14 19.66 41.63
N GLY A 165 -14.55 20.81 41.97
CA GLY A 165 -14.40 21.24 43.36
C GLY A 165 -15.71 21.52 44.11
N ILE A 166 -16.80 21.82 43.42
CA ILE A 166 -18.12 22.03 44.05
C ILE A 166 -18.76 20.69 44.45
N GLY A 167 -18.76 19.69 43.56
CA GLY A 167 -19.36 18.38 43.88
C GLY A 167 -18.59 17.56 44.93
N SER A 168 -17.27 17.75 45.10
CA SER A 168 -16.50 16.95 46.09
C SER A 168 -16.76 17.38 47.53
N LYS A 169 -17.34 18.57 47.74
CA LYS A 169 -17.78 19.05 49.06
C LYS A 169 -19.11 18.44 49.52
N TYR A 170 -19.81 17.71 48.65
CA TYR A 170 -21.13 17.11 48.94
C TYR A 170 -21.09 15.58 49.07
N GLU A 171 -19.93 14.92 48.96
CA GLU A 171 -19.79 13.45 48.90
C GLU A 171 -19.14 12.77 50.13
N GLU A 172 -19.09 13.40 51.32
CA GLU A 172 -18.77 12.71 52.59
C GLU A 172 -20.03 12.46 53.46
N PRO A 173 -20.07 11.38 54.29
CA PRO A 173 -21.29 10.58 54.46
C PRO A 173 -22.18 10.94 55.67
N LYS A 174 -23.49 10.73 55.45
CA LYS A 174 -24.57 10.33 56.39
C LYS A 174 -24.65 11.04 57.75
N GLY A 175 -25.63 11.93 57.85
CA GLY A 175 -26.26 12.31 59.11
C GLY A 175 -26.85 13.71 59.05
N GLU A 176 -28.18 13.78 59.11
CA GLU A 176 -29.01 15.00 59.13
C GLU A 176 -29.25 15.69 57.78
N ALA A 177 -30.52 15.66 57.38
CA ALA A 177 -31.03 16.41 56.24
C ALA A 177 -30.73 17.91 56.43
N PRO A 178 -30.04 18.58 55.49
CA PRO A 178 -30.03 20.03 55.47
C PRO A 178 -31.44 20.47 55.07
N LYS A 179 -32.01 21.36 55.89
CA LYS A 179 -33.31 21.99 55.63
C LYS A 179 -33.28 22.65 54.24
N ASP A 180 -34.38 22.45 53.52
CA ASP A 180 -34.76 23.14 52.29
C ASP A 180 -34.48 24.65 52.38
N ASP A 181 -33.37 25.10 51.81
CA ASP A 181 -33.27 26.44 51.24
C ASP A 181 -33.44 26.28 49.72
N ALA A 182 -34.71 26.26 49.32
CA ALA A 182 -35.15 26.23 47.94
C ALA A 182 -34.60 27.46 47.18
N ILE A 183 -33.61 27.22 46.32
CA ILE A 183 -33.26 28.11 45.22
C ILE A 183 -34.42 28.04 44.23
N THR A 184 -35.42 28.90 44.42
CA THR A 184 -36.52 29.09 43.46
C THR A 184 -36.47 30.50 42.88
N GLY A 185 -36.33 30.55 41.55
CA GLY A 185 -36.72 31.70 40.74
C GLY A 185 -35.57 32.51 40.13
N ARG A 186 -35.10 32.09 38.94
CA ARG A 186 -34.74 32.99 37.83
C ARG A 186 -34.51 32.20 36.53
N LYS A 187 -35.16 32.63 35.44
CA LYS A 187 -34.93 32.12 34.08
C LYS A 187 -33.54 32.52 33.61
N GLY A 188 -32.64 31.56 33.54
CA GLY A 188 -31.24 31.73 33.14
C GLY A 188 -30.33 30.78 33.89
N TRP A 189 -30.40 29.49 33.52
CA TRP A 189 -29.59 28.37 34.03
C TRP A 189 -30.09 27.90 35.41
N GLU A 190 -30.98 26.90 35.40
CA GLU A 190 -31.76 26.49 36.58
C GLU A 190 -31.01 25.46 37.46
N SER A 191 -29.86 24.92 37.01
CA SER A 191 -29.00 24.03 37.81
C SER A 191 -27.51 24.09 37.42
N ILE A 192 -26.61 23.78 38.35
CA ILE A 192 -25.17 23.52 38.09
C ILE A 192 -24.99 22.44 37.01
N ALA A 193 -25.94 21.50 36.91
CA ALA A 193 -25.98 20.47 35.87
C ALA A 193 -26.16 21.06 34.45
N ASP A 194 -26.92 22.16 34.29
CA ASP A 194 -27.10 22.82 33.00
C ASP A 194 -25.78 23.44 32.52
N ILE A 195 -25.04 24.06 33.45
CA ILE A 195 -23.72 24.66 33.17
C ILE A 195 -22.73 23.58 32.74
N GLN A 196 -22.71 22.45 33.46
CA GLN A 196 -21.88 21.30 33.12
C GLN A 196 -22.23 20.75 31.73
N SER A 197 -23.52 20.59 31.40
CA SER A 197 -23.96 20.13 30.08
C SER A 197 -23.54 21.09 28.96
N VAL A 198 -23.64 22.40 29.17
CA VAL A 198 -23.19 23.39 28.18
C VAL A 198 -21.66 23.36 28.01
N VAL A 199 -20.89 23.25 29.10
CA VAL A 199 -19.42 23.13 29.05
C VAL A 199 -18.99 21.87 28.29
N VAL A 200 -19.63 20.73 28.59
CA VAL A 200 -19.39 19.46 27.88
C VAL A 200 -19.74 19.61 26.40
N SER A 201 -20.91 20.18 26.07
CA SER A 201 -21.30 20.44 24.69
C SER A 201 -20.27 21.30 23.96
N CYS A 202 -19.87 22.44 24.54
CA CYS A 202 -18.89 23.33 23.92
C CYS A 202 -17.55 22.63 23.66
N ALA A 203 -17.08 21.79 24.58
CA ALA A 203 -15.85 21.03 24.40
C ALA A 203 -15.99 19.90 23.36
N LEU A 204 -17.13 19.21 23.27
CA LEU A 204 -17.39 18.21 22.24
C LEU A 204 -17.50 18.83 20.84
N ASP A 205 -18.20 19.95 20.74
CA ASP A 205 -18.36 20.65 19.46
C ASP A 205 -17.01 21.21 18.97
N ALA A 206 -16.13 21.63 19.90
CA ALA A 206 -14.76 22.03 19.60
C ALA A 206 -13.93 20.90 18.98
N ILE A 207 -14.11 19.65 19.43
CA ILE A 207 -13.40 18.49 18.84
C ILE A 207 -13.74 18.34 17.35
N SER A 208 -15.00 18.56 16.97
CA SER A 208 -15.44 18.44 15.57
C SER A 208 -14.92 19.57 14.67
N SER A 209 -14.75 20.79 15.21
CA SER A 209 -14.37 21.99 14.46
C SER A 209 -12.86 22.27 14.39
N MET A 210 -12.07 21.69 15.30
CA MET A 210 -10.65 22.06 15.51
C MET A 210 -9.64 21.06 14.95
N GLY A 211 -10.02 20.23 13.98
CA GLY A 211 -9.28 19.06 13.48
C GLY A 211 -7.92 19.28 12.80
N THR A 212 -7.12 20.20 13.31
CA THR A 212 -5.69 20.38 13.03
C THR A 212 -4.87 20.71 14.30
N ASP A 213 -5.49 21.08 15.43
CA ASP A 213 -4.80 21.47 16.67
C ASP A 213 -4.90 20.37 17.75
N VAL A 214 -4.06 19.36 17.60
CA VAL A 214 -4.05 18.15 18.44
C VAL A 214 -3.73 18.48 19.90
N GLU A 215 -2.87 19.46 20.17
CA GLU A 215 -2.47 19.82 21.54
C GLU A 215 -3.65 20.40 22.32
N LEU A 216 -4.38 21.31 21.70
CA LEU A 216 -5.55 21.93 22.30
C LEU A 216 -6.70 20.94 22.50
N VAL A 217 -6.97 20.09 21.51
CA VAL A 217 -7.99 19.04 21.61
C VAL A 217 -7.64 18.04 22.73
N THR A 218 -6.37 17.65 22.84
CA THR A 218 -5.89 16.81 23.94
C THR A 218 -6.07 17.50 25.30
N PHE A 219 -5.77 18.79 25.36
CA PHE A 219 -5.92 19.60 26.57
C PHE A 219 -7.39 19.64 27.02
N LEU A 220 -8.32 19.94 26.10
CA LEU A 220 -9.76 19.93 26.38
C LEU A 220 -10.25 18.54 26.81
N CYS A 221 -9.80 17.48 26.14
CA CYS A 221 -10.17 16.12 26.51
C CYS A 221 -9.72 15.77 27.93
N ARG A 222 -8.46 16.05 28.29
CA ARG A 222 -7.89 15.69 29.60
C ARG A 222 -8.34 16.59 30.75
N ARG A 223 -8.45 17.90 30.53
CA ARG A 223 -8.73 18.88 31.59
C ARG A 223 -10.20 19.22 31.74
N VAL A 224 -11.00 19.07 30.68
CA VAL A 224 -12.43 19.44 30.68
C VAL A 224 -13.30 18.21 30.59
N LEU A 225 -13.19 17.44 29.51
CA LEU A 225 -14.13 16.35 29.21
C LEU A 225 -13.98 15.16 30.16
N THR A 226 -12.80 14.55 30.26
CA THR A 226 -12.59 13.36 31.11
C THR A 226 -13.06 13.60 32.56
N PRO A 227 -12.66 14.69 33.24
CA PRO A 227 -13.09 14.91 34.61
C PRO A 227 -14.59 15.18 34.76
N LEU A 228 -15.22 15.95 33.86
CA LEU A 228 -16.64 16.28 33.95
C LEU A 228 -17.55 15.11 33.57
N LEU A 229 -17.13 14.31 32.59
CA LEU A 229 -17.88 13.16 32.09
C LEU A 229 -17.84 11.97 33.06
N LEU A 230 -16.78 11.83 33.87
CA LEU A 230 -16.64 10.78 34.88
C LEU A 230 -17.46 11.02 36.16
N ARG A 231 -17.91 12.25 36.43
CA ARG A 231 -18.73 12.55 37.63
C ARG A 231 -20.20 12.19 37.52
N VAL A 232 -20.68 11.92 36.30
CA VAL A 232 -22.07 11.54 36.09
C VAL A 232 -22.20 10.06 36.49
N ASP A 233 -22.34 9.81 37.79
CA ASP A 233 -22.58 8.49 38.39
C ASP A 233 -24.00 7.96 38.13
N GLN A 234 -24.84 8.79 37.51
CA GLN A 234 -26.11 8.35 36.94
C GLN A 234 -25.86 7.94 35.49
N GLN A 235 -26.57 6.91 35.02
CA GLN A 235 -26.49 6.47 33.62
C GLN A 235 -26.31 7.68 32.69
N PRO A 236 -25.36 7.65 31.72
CA PRO A 236 -25.26 8.72 30.75
C PRO A 236 -26.66 9.03 30.28
N SER A 237 -27.07 10.30 30.32
CA SER A 237 -28.02 10.75 29.31
C SER A 237 -27.47 10.20 28.00
N GLY A 238 -28.16 9.25 27.37
CA GLY A 238 -27.64 8.51 26.21
C GLY A 238 -27.14 9.43 25.09
N SER A 239 -27.55 10.71 25.13
CA SER A 239 -27.07 11.82 24.31
C SER A 239 -25.56 12.05 24.35
N ASP A 240 -24.89 12.04 25.52
CA ASP A 240 -23.53 12.58 25.60
C ASP A 240 -22.48 11.55 25.17
N TYR A 241 -22.71 10.28 25.53
CA TYR A 241 -21.90 9.16 25.05
C TYR A 241 -22.06 8.99 23.53
N ALA A 242 -23.29 9.07 23.01
CA ALA A 242 -23.56 9.05 21.57
C ALA A 242 -22.85 10.21 20.85
N ARG A 243 -22.91 11.44 21.38
CA ARG A 243 -22.20 12.60 20.80
C ARG A 243 -20.68 12.45 20.79
N VAL A 244 -20.09 11.84 21.82
CA VAL A 244 -18.65 11.52 21.83
C VAL A 244 -18.32 10.50 20.73
N LEU A 245 -19.14 9.45 20.60
CA LEU A 245 -18.98 8.46 19.55
C LEU A 245 -19.15 9.10 18.16
N ASP A 246 -20.16 9.94 17.94
CA ASP A 246 -20.39 10.66 16.68
C ASP A 246 -19.20 11.56 16.32
N ALA A 247 -18.59 12.24 17.29
CA ALA A 247 -17.39 13.03 17.06
C ALA A 247 -16.18 12.17 16.68
N LEU A 248 -16.00 11.00 17.33
CA LEU A 248 -14.95 10.05 16.97
C LEU A 248 -15.18 9.43 15.58
N LEU A 249 -16.43 9.11 15.24
CA LEU A 249 -16.83 8.63 13.92
C LEU A 249 -16.56 9.66 12.82
N TYR A 250 -16.86 10.94 13.10
CA TYR A 250 -16.55 12.04 12.19
C TYR A 250 -15.03 12.12 11.91
N LEU A 251 -14.21 12.10 12.97
CA LEU A 251 -12.75 12.12 12.84
C LEU A 251 -12.20 10.88 12.14
N TYR A 252 -12.83 9.72 12.34
CA TYR A 252 -12.49 8.48 11.64
C TYR A 252 -12.79 8.57 10.15
N SER A 253 -13.92 9.16 9.75
CA SER A 253 -14.32 9.27 8.34
C SER A 253 -13.30 10.07 7.50
N GLU A 254 -12.55 10.97 8.14
CA GLU A 254 -11.48 11.73 7.51
C GLU A 254 -10.11 11.02 7.65
N LYS A 255 -9.60 10.46 6.55
CA LYS A 255 -8.31 9.73 6.52
C LYS A 255 -7.13 10.52 7.12
N ALA A 256 -7.11 11.85 6.99
CA ALA A 256 -6.05 12.70 7.53
C ALA A 256 -6.04 12.82 9.07
N LYS A 257 -7.15 12.46 9.75
CA LYS A 257 -7.36 12.71 11.18
C LYS A 257 -7.27 11.46 12.08
N HIS A 258 -6.83 10.33 11.54
CA HIS A 258 -6.73 9.07 12.31
C HIS A 258 -5.74 9.18 13.50
N CYS A 259 -4.64 9.93 13.33
CA CYS A 259 -3.73 10.27 14.42
C CYS A 259 -4.43 11.03 15.55
N GLU A 260 -5.32 11.98 15.20
CA GLU A 260 -6.05 12.80 16.17
C GLU A 260 -7.07 11.94 16.93
N CYS A 261 -7.76 11.05 16.21
CA CYS A 261 -8.68 10.06 16.80
C CYS A 261 -7.97 9.22 17.88
N LEU A 262 -6.78 8.67 17.57
CA LEU A 262 -5.99 7.89 18.53
C LEU A 262 -5.64 8.69 19.79
N VAL A 263 -5.29 9.96 19.63
CA VAL A 263 -4.94 10.86 20.74
C VAL A 263 -6.16 11.15 21.62
N ILE A 264 -7.30 11.41 21.01
CA ILE A 264 -8.56 11.69 21.73
C ILE A 264 -9.02 10.44 22.47
N VAL A 265 -9.00 9.27 21.84
CA VAL A 265 -9.32 7.98 22.51
C VAL A 265 -8.39 7.75 23.69
N THR A 266 -7.10 8.08 23.57
CA THR A 266 -6.14 8.01 24.68
C THR A 266 -6.48 8.98 25.80
N ALA A 267 -6.89 10.21 25.47
CA ALA A 267 -7.24 11.24 26.46
C ALA A 267 -8.56 10.94 27.18
N LEU A 268 -9.54 10.36 26.49
CA LEU A 268 -10.86 9.99 26.99
C LEU A 268 -10.94 8.54 27.49
N PHE A 269 -9.81 7.86 27.67
CA PHE A 269 -9.76 6.41 27.96
C PHE A 269 -10.65 6.01 29.14
N GLU A 270 -10.53 6.70 30.28
CA GLU A 270 -11.33 6.38 31.48
C GLU A 270 -12.83 6.46 31.23
N TYR A 271 -13.26 7.41 30.40
CA TYR A 271 -14.67 7.61 30.09
C TYR A 271 -15.20 6.59 29.09
N LEU A 272 -14.44 6.33 28.01
CA LEU A 272 -14.85 5.41 26.94
C LEU A 272 -14.90 3.95 27.44
N PHE A 273 -13.97 3.56 28.30
CA PHE A 273 -13.83 2.19 28.82
C PHE A 273 -14.43 2.00 30.23
N ARG A 274 -15.32 2.91 30.66
CA ARG A 274 -16.00 2.81 31.97
C ARG A 274 -17.00 1.65 32.01
N PHE A 275 -17.69 1.38 30.91
CA PHE A 275 -18.61 0.25 30.80
C PHE A 275 -17.83 -0.99 30.40
N ARG A 276 -18.04 -2.06 31.16
CA ARG A 276 -17.34 -3.33 30.98
C ARG A 276 -18.32 -4.51 30.84
N ASP A 277 -19.56 -4.22 30.51
CA ASP A 277 -20.68 -5.17 30.42
C ASP A 277 -20.68 -6.00 29.13
N CYS A 278 -19.70 -5.82 28.24
CA CYS A 278 -19.63 -6.50 26.93
C CYS A 278 -20.82 -6.18 26.01
N ASP A 279 -21.57 -5.11 26.29
CA ASP A 279 -22.64 -4.62 25.43
C ASP A 279 -22.04 -3.95 24.19
N VAL A 280 -22.44 -4.42 22.99
CA VAL A 280 -21.94 -3.93 21.70
C VAL A 280 -22.10 -2.41 21.55
N VAL A 281 -23.11 -1.82 22.19
CA VAL A 281 -23.41 -0.39 22.08
C VAL A 281 -22.62 0.45 23.11
N ARG A 282 -22.27 -0.11 24.26
CA ARG A 282 -21.76 0.65 25.42
C ARG A 282 -20.32 0.31 25.80
N ASP A 283 -19.89 -0.93 25.57
CA ASP A 283 -18.52 -1.36 25.79
C ASP A 283 -17.68 -0.96 24.58
N TYR A 284 -16.82 0.04 24.74
CA TYR A 284 -16.01 0.54 23.63
C TYR A 284 -14.99 -0.49 23.12
N ARG A 285 -14.70 -1.56 23.88
CA ARG A 285 -13.91 -2.70 23.36
C ARG A 285 -14.63 -3.45 22.24
N CYS A 286 -15.95 -3.33 22.13
CA CYS A 286 -16.72 -3.93 21.04
C CYS A 286 -16.81 -3.04 19.79
N SER A 287 -16.28 -1.81 19.85
CA SER A 287 -16.34 -0.86 18.75
C SER A 287 -15.42 -1.26 17.58
N PRO A 288 -15.93 -1.46 16.36
CA PRO A 288 -15.07 -1.77 15.20
C PRO A 288 -14.10 -0.63 14.87
N HIS A 289 -14.54 0.62 15.03
CA HIS A 289 -13.73 1.81 14.74
C HIS A 289 -12.47 1.92 15.61
N LEU A 290 -12.53 1.46 16.87
CA LEU A 290 -11.37 1.40 17.74
C LEU A 290 -10.30 0.48 17.16
N TRP A 291 -10.70 -0.75 16.79
CA TRP A 291 -9.77 -1.77 16.35
C TRP A 291 -9.24 -1.52 14.94
N GLU A 292 -10.08 -1.02 14.02
CA GLU A 292 -9.65 -0.57 12.70
C GLU A 292 -8.64 0.58 12.79
N THR A 293 -8.88 1.56 13.68
CA THR A 293 -7.93 2.66 13.92
C THR A 293 -6.61 2.13 14.49
N LEU A 294 -6.64 1.26 15.50
CA LEU A 294 -5.43 0.70 16.10
C LEU A 294 -4.62 -0.13 15.10
N GLN A 295 -5.28 -1.01 14.34
CA GLN A 295 -4.65 -1.79 13.28
C GLN A 295 -3.98 -0.86 12.26
N LYS A 296 -4.73 0.08 11.69
CA LYS A 296 -4.25 0.94 10.62
C LYS A 296 -3.10 1.82 11.07
N MET A 297 -3.22 2.45 12.25
CA MET A 297 -2.16 3.31 12.78
C MET A 297 -0.88 2.52 13.10
N LEU A 298 -0.99 1.29 13.62
CA LEU A 298 0.17 0.44 13.86
C LEU A 298 0.81 -0.01 12.54
N TRP A 299 0.01 -0.44 11.57
CA TRP A 299 0.50 -0.81 10.24
C TRP A 299 1.22 0.36 9.56
N GLU A 300 0.59 1.53 9.49
CA GLU A 300 1.17 2.75 8.89
C GLU A 300 2.42 3.20 9.65
N SER A 301 2.46 3.09 10.98
CA SER A 301 3.65 3.44 11.77
C SER A 301 4.86 2.57 11.45
N ILE A 302 4.66 1.35 10.95
CA ILE A 302 5.72 0.40 10.62
C ILE A 302 6.06 0.48 9.12
N ALA A 303 5.05 0.52 8.24
CA ALA A 303 5.22 0.40 6.80
C ALA A 303 5.46 1.73 6.06
N SER A 304 5.09 2.88 6.63
CA SER A 304 5.21 4.16 5.92
C SER A 304 6.64 4.71 5.89
N ASP A 305 6.97 5.46 4.84
CA ASP A 305 8.24 6.17 4.66
C ASP A 305 8.27 7.56 5.35
N SER A 306 7.29 7.88 6.20
CA SER A 306 7.19 9.18 6.88
C SER A 306 8.27 9.39 7.96
N ASP A 307 8.37 10.61 8.50
CA ASP A 307 9.33 10.98 9.55
C ASP A 307 9.42 9.93 10.68
N ALA A 308 10.65 9.53 11.03
CA ALA A 308 10.91 8.48 12.01
C ALA A 308 10.43 8.85 13.42
N GLY A 309 10.48 10.15 13.77
CA GLY A 309 9.96 10.66 15.04
C GLY A 309 8.44 10.51 15.12
N GLY A 310 7.73 10.96 14.08
CA GLY A 310 6.27 10.81 13.97
C GLY A 310 5.79 9.36 14.05
N ARG A 311 6.45 8.44 13.32
CA ARG A 311 6.12 7.01 13.33
C ARG A 311 6.22 6.39 14.72
N LEU A 312 7.34 6.63 15.43
CA LEU A 312 7.55 6.08 16.76
C LEU A 312 6.54 6.63 17.78
N CYS A 313 6.19 7.92 17.67
CA CYS A 313 5.17 8.52 18.54
C CYS A 313 3.79 7.88 18.35
N ILE A 314 3.39 7.62 17.12
CA ILE A 314 2.12 6.94 16.79
C ILE A 314 2.14 5.51 17.32
N GLN A 315 3.21 4.76 17.06
CA GLN A 315 3.37 3.37 17.51
C GLN A 315 3.24 3.29 19.03
N ARG A 316 3.97 4.13 19.78
CA ARG A 316 3.93 4.15 21.26
C ARG A 316 2.55 4.49 21.82
N ARG A 317 1.80 5.38 21.15
CA ARG A 317 0.44 5.74 21.57
C ARG A 317 -0.54 4.58 21.35
N ALA A 318 -0.47 3.92 20.21
CA ALA A 318 -1.29 2.74 19.93
C ALA A 318 -0.95 1.57 20.87
N GLU A 319 0.35 1.34 21.11
CA GLU A 319 0.84 0.35 22.07
C GLU A 319 0.37 0.65 23.50
N TYR A 320 0.45 1.91 23.94
CA TYR A 320 -0.07 2.33 25.24
C TYR A 320 -1.56 2.03 25.39
N LEU A 321 -2.37 2.38 24.38
CA LEU A 321 -3.80 2.08 24.38
C LEU A 321 -4.08 0.58 24.47
N LEU A 322 -3.41 -0.24 23.65
CA LEU A 322 -3.54 -1.70 23.70
C LEU A 322 -3.18 -2.26 25.07
N LYS A 323 -2.05 -1.83 25.66
CA LYS A 323 -1.65 -2.23 27.02
C LYS A 323 -2.69 -1.87 28.06
N ARG A 324 -3.30 -0.68 27.95
CA ARG A 324 -4.37 -0.28 28.86
C ARG A 324 -5.62 -1.14 28.69
N ILE A 325 -6.05 -1.42 27.46
CA ILE A 325 -7.20 -2.29 27.16
C ILE A 325 -6.98 -3.71 27.72
N VAL A 326 -5.79 -4.27 27.50
CA VAL A 326 -5.40 -5.58 28.04
C VAL A 326 -5.42 -5.55 29.58
N ASN A 327 -4.85 -4.52 30.20
CA ASN A 327 -4.81 -4.41 31.66
C ASN A 327 -6.21 -4.30 32.27
N ILE A 328 -7.10 -3.45 31.75
CA ILE A 328 -8.47 -3.34 32.29
C ILE A 328 -9.25 -4.65 32.13
N THR A 329 -9.00 -5.40 31.06
CA THR A 329 -9.67 -6.68 30.79
C THR A 329 -9.14 -7.78 31.71
N TYR A 330 -7.83 -7.77 32.00
CA TYR A 330 -7.22 -8.67 32.98
C TYR A 330 -7.69 -8.38 34.41
N GLN A 331 -7.77 -7.11 34.82
CA GLN A 331 -8.33 -6.76 36.13
C GLN A 331 -9.80 -7.22 36.25
N GLN A 332 -10.59 -7.04 35.19
CA GLN A 332 -11.96 -7.54 35.15
C GLN A 332 -12.04 -9.06 35.26
N GLU A 333 -11.14 -9.82 34.65
CA GLU A 333 -11.06 -11.27 34.80
C GLU A 333 -10.82 -11.67 36.26
N LEU A 334 -9.88 -10.98 36.93
CA LEU A 334 -9.57 -11.22 38.35
C LEU A 334 -10.74 -10.88 39.26
N ASP A 335 -11.43 -9.78 39.00
CA ASP A 335 -12.56 -9.30 39.81
C ASP A 335 -13.81 -10.18 39.65
N GLU A 336 -14.09 -10.65 38.42
CA GLU A 336 -15.32 -11.37 38.09
C GLU A 336 -15.17 -12.90 38.02
N GLY A 337 -13.94 -13.44 38.09
CA GLY A 337 -13.69 -14.90 38.08
C GLY A 337 -14.17 -15.59 36.81
N ARG A 338 -13.97 -14.95 35.65
CA ARG A 338 -14.49 -15.40 34.35
C ARG A 338 -13.76 -16.66 33.85
N ASN A 339 -14.53 -17.67 33.43
CA ASN A 339 -14.01 -18.96 32.95
C ASN A 339 -14.34 -19.26 31.48
N GLN A 340 -15.04 -18.35 30.78
CA GLN A 340 -15.45 -18.52 29.38
C GLN A 340 -14.71 -17.53 28.47
N ASN A 341 -14.47 -17.94 27.22
CA ASN A 341 -13.92 -17.06 26.19
C ASN A 341 -14.92 -15.94 25.87
N ILE A 342 -14.41 -14.72 25.75
CA ILE A 342 -15.22 -13.53 25.44
C ILE A 342 -14.68 -12.90 24.16
N CYS A 343 -15.55 -12.75 23.17
CA CYS A 343 -15.23 -11.99 21.98
C CYS A 343 -15.77 -10.57 22.13
N PHE A 344 -14.86 -9.60 22.26
CA PHE A 344 -15.24 -8.18 22.18
C PHE A 344 -15.27 -7.75 20.72
N HIS A 345 -14.27 -8.16 19.95
CA HIS A 345 -14.14 -7.89 18.53
C HIS A 345 -13.31 -9.03 17.89
N PRO A 346 -13.42 -9.30 16.58
CA PRO A 346 -12.58 -10.29 15.90
C PRO A 346 -11.08 -10.11 16.15
N TYR A 347 -10.61 -8.86 16.27
CA TYR A 347 -9.20 -8.55 16.59
C TYR A 347 -8.86 -8.63 18.09
N PHE A 348 -9.85 -8.82 18.97
CA PHE A 348 -9.66 -8.90 20.42
C PHE A 348 -10.60 -9.91 21.06
N VAL A 349 -10.13 -11.15 21.12
CA VAL A 349 -10.76 -12.26 21.84
C VAL A 349 -10.01 -12.50 23.14
N TRP A 350 -10.74 -12.58 24.24
CA TRP A 350 -10.19 -12.84 25.56
C TRP A 350 -10.45 -14.28 25.99
N VAL A 351 -9.37 -15.06 26.03
CA VAL A 351 -9.27 -16.40 26.62
C VAL A 351 -8.72 -16.27 28.05
N PRO A 352 -9.52 -16.54 29.10
CA PRO A 352 -9.07 -16.46 30.50
C PRO A 352 -7.83 -17.30 30.78
N GLY A 353 -6.93 -16.82 31.63
CA GLY A 353 -5.67 -17.49 31.98
C GLY A 353 -4.58 -17.53 30.89
N ALA A 354 -4.92 -17.31 29.62
CA ALA A 354 -3.97 -17.33 28.49
C ALA A 354 -3.70 -15.94 27.90
N SER A 355 -4.72 -15.08 27.81
CA SER A 355 -4.64 -13.82 27.05
C SER A 355 -3.61 -12.84 27.58
N SER A 356 -3.61 -12.63 28.91
CA SER A 356 -2.66 -11.70 29.56
C SER A 356 -1.20 -12.07 29.27
N ILE A 357 -0.89 -13.38 29.25
CA ILE A 357 0.45 -13.89 28.95
C ILE A 357 0.81 -13.67 27.48
N GLN A 358 -0.11 -13.99 26.55
CA GLN A 358 0.14 -13.86 25.12
C GLN A 358 0.28 -12.40 24.68
N TRP A 359 -0.58 -11.52 25.18
CA TRP A 359 -0.44 -10.07 24.97
C TRP A 359 0.86 -9.54 25.59
N GLY A 360 1.25 -10.02 26.77
CA GLY A 360 2.55 -9.70 27.38
C GLY A 360 3.74 -10.12 26.49
N MET A 361 3.69 -11.31 25.89
CA MET A 361 4.70 -11.77 24.92
C MET A 361 4.69 -10.92 23.65
N PHE A 362 3.51 -10.55 23.13
CA PHE A 362 3.37 -9.68 21.97
C PHE A 362 4.04 -8.33 22.20
N PHE A 363 3.74 -7.67 23.32
CA PHE A 363 4.35 -6.37 23.66
C PHE A 363 5.86 -6.49 23.84
N LEU A 364 6.34 -7.55 24.48
CA LEU A 364 7.78 -7.79 24.65
C LEU A 364 8.51 -7.89 23.29
N VAL A 365 7.96 -8.65 22.34
CA VAL A 365 8.55 -8.78 21.00
C VAL A 365 8.48 -7.45 20.25
N LEU A 366 7.35 -6.74 20.31
CA LEU A 366 7.19 -5.43 19.67
C LEU A 366 8.17 -4.39 20.21
N GLU A 367 8.38 -4.37 21.53
CA GLU A 367 9.33 -3.46 22.19
C GLU A 367 10.77 -3.83 21.89
N ALA A 368 11.13 -5.12 21.99
CA ALA A 368 12.48 -5.58 21.70
C ALA A 368 12.87 -5.27 20.24
N THR A 369 11.95 -5.44 19.29
CA THR A 369 12.17 -5.13 17.87
C THR A 369 12.17 -3.62 17.55
N ASN A 370 12.01 -2.73 18.54
CA ASN A 370 12.32 -1.31 18.38
C ASN A 370 13.83 -1.02 18.56
N GLU A 371 14.58 -1.96 19.14
CA GLU A 371 16.01 -1.82 19.39
C GLU A 371 16.86 -2.32 18.21
N TYR A 372 17.95 -1.61 17.92
CA TYR A 372 18.82 -1.95 16.77
C TYR A 372 19.72 -3.17 17.03
N GLY A 373 20.02 -3.44 18.29
CA GLY A 373 21.00 -4.45 18.73
C GLY A 373 20.42 -5.86 18.74
N LEU A 374 20.98 -6.76 17.92
CA LEU A 374 20.51 -8.15 17.83
C LEU A 374 20.53 -8.87 19.19
N HIS A 375 21.53 -8.61 20.04
CA HIS A 375 21.64 -9.17 21.39
C HIS A 375 20.49 -8.80 22.34
N ILE A 376 19.72 -7.75 22.01
CA ILE A 376 18.52 -7.33 22.75
C ILE A 376 17.27 -8.03 22.18
N VAL A 377 17.23 -8.20 20.85
CA VAL A 377 16.09 -8.81 20.16
C VAL A 377 16.09 -10.33 20.30
N GLU A 378 17.26 -10.97 20.19
CA GLU A 378 17.43 -12.43 20.16
C GLU A 378 16.76 -13.15 21.34
N PRO A 379 16.85 -12.68 22.60
CA PRO A 379 16.14 -13.29 23.73
C PRO A 379 14.62 -13.22 23.66
N ALA A 380 14.05 -12.26 22.90
CA ALA A 380 12.60 -12.12 22.73
C ALA A 380 12.06 -13.04 21.63
N LEU A 381 12.89 -13.50 20.68
CA LEU A 381 12.46 -14.29 19.55
C LEU A 381 11.80 -15.64 19.90
N PRO A 382 12.26 -16.40 20.92
CA PRO A 382 11.55 -17.61 21.35
C PRO A 382 10.12 -17.34 21.84
N LYS A 383 9.83 -16.13 22.33
CA LYS A 383 8.47 -15.74 22.71
C LYS A 383 7.60 -15.53 21.48
N PHE A 384 8.18 -15.04 20.39
CA PHE A 384 7.48 -14.95 19.10
C PHE A 384 7.17 -16.35 18.55
N ASP A 385 8.10 -17.29 18.65
CA ASP A 385 7.89 -18.68 18.23
C ASP A 385 6.71 -19.33 19.00
N VAL A 386 6.60 -19.09 20.31
CA VAL A 386 5.45 -19.54 21.13
C VAL A 386 4.13 -18.93 20.65
N LEU A 387 4.12 -17.66 20.25
CA LEU A 387 2.91 -17.02 19.72
C LEU A 387 2.48 -17.64 18.38
N ILE A 388 3.43 -17.93 17.50
CA ILE A 388 3.20 -18.60 16.22
C ILE A 388 2.65 -20.01 16.44
N GLU A 389 3.26 -20.78 17.34
CA GLU A 389 2.80 -22.13 17.68
C GLU A 389 1.36 -22.11 18.20
N ARG A 390 1.03 -21.19 19.12
CA ARG A 390 -0.34 -21.06 19.64
C ARG A 390 -1.34 -20.72 18.55
N LEU A 391 -1.00 -19.81 17.66
CA LEU A 391 -1.86 -19.45 16.54
C LEU A 391 -2.03 -20.60 15.54
N ALA A 392 -0.98 -21.41 15.33
CA ALA A 392 -1.05 -22.59 14.48
C ALA A 392 -2.03 -23.65 15.03
N HIS A 393 -2.09 -23.83 16.36
CA HIS A 393 -3.07 -24.73 16.99
C HIS A 393 -4.51 -24.26 16.77
N ASP A 394 -4.75 -22.96 16.74
CA ASP A 394 -6.07 -22.35 16.51
C ASP A 394 -6.35 -22.01 15.04
N ALA A 395 -5.50 -22.43 14.09
CA ALA A 395 -5.58 -21.93 12.72
C ALA A 395 -6.92 -22.24 12.03
N SER A 396 -7.43 -23.47 12.20
CA SER A 396 -8.75 -23.88 11.66
C SER A 396 -9.91 -23.12 12.30
N ALA A 397 -9.78 -22.80 13.59
CA ALA A 397 -10.77 -22.04 14.33
C ALA A 397 -10.85 -20.59 13.80
N TRP A 398 -9.69 -19.97 13.52
CA TRP A 398 -9.65 -18.66 12.88
C TRP A 398 -10.07 -18.66 11.41
N GLU A 399 -9.87 -19.75 10.66
CA GLU A 399 -10.42 -19.89 9.30
C GLU A 399 -11.96 -19.84 9.33
N VAL A 400 -12.61 -20.59 10.23
CA VAL A 400 -14.09 -20.58 10.36
C VAL A 400 -14.62 -19.22 10.81
N ALA A 401 -13.93 -18.57 11.76
CA ALA A 401 -14.32 -17.25 12.26
C ALA A 401 -14.23 -16.15 11.18
N ARG A 402 -13.38 -16.33 10.16
CA ARG A 402 -13.25 -15.42 9.03
C ARG A 402 -14.50 -15.41 8.14
N ASP A 403 -15.11 -16.58 7.96
CA ASP A 403 -16.26 -16.79 7.07
C ASP A 403 -17.60 -16.56 7.78
N ASN A 404 -17.66 -16.73 9.11
CA ASN A 404 -18.85 -16.49 9.94
C ASN A 404 -18.49 -15.79 11.25
N MET A 405 -18.67 -14.47 11.28
CA MET A 405 -18.37 -13.61 12.45
C MET A 405 -19.27 -13.87 13.67
N ASP A 406 -20.36 -14.62 13.52
CA ASP A 406 -21.34 -14.88 14.59
C ASP A 406 -21.07 -16.16 15.40
N SER A 407 -20.13 -17.01 14.96
CA SER A 407 -19.76 -18.25 15.64
C SER A 407 -18.28 -18.25 15.99
N PHE A 408 -17.95 -17.93 17.24
CA PHE A 408 -16.56 -18.00 17.72
C PHE A 408 -16.27 -19.41 18.28
N PRO A 409 -15.34 -20.17 17.68
CA PRO A 409 -14.92 -21.46 18.20
C PRO A 409 -14.22 -21.35 19.57
N SER A 410 -14.07 -22.49 20.25
CA SER A 410 -13.32 -22.61 21.51
C SER A 410 -11.81 -22.44 21.26
N LEU A 411 -11.39 -21.19 21.07
CA LEU A 411 -10.00 -20.80 20.88
C LEU A 411 -9.17 -21.10 22.14
N THR A 412 -7.94 -21.57 21.93
CA THR A 412 -6.96 -21.78 23.02
C THR A 412 -6.01 -20.60 23.20
N GLY A 413 -5.90 -19.76 22.17
CA GLY A 413 -5.16 -18.52 22.10
C GLY A 413 -6.05 -17.31 21.81
N SER A 414 -5.50 -16.15 22.14
CA SER A 414 -6.21 -14.87 22.21
C SER A 414 -5.83 -13.89 21.09
N LEU A 415 -4.68 -14.11 20.45
CA LEU A 415 -4.14 -13.20 19.45
C LEU A 415 -4.68 -13.56 18.06
N HIS A 416 -5.40 -12.60 17.47
CA HIS A 416 -5.80 -12.64 16.07
C HIS A 416 -4.56 -12.68 15.14
N PRO A 417 -4.61 -13.39 13.98
CA PRO A 417 -3.49 -13.49 13.03
C PRO A 417 -2.85 -12.17 12.61
N LEU A 418 -3.66 -11.12 12.47
CA LEU A 418 -3.23 -9.76 12.17
C LEU A 418 -2.11 -9.26 13.11
N TRP A 419 -2.17 -9.58 14.41
CA TRP A 419 -1.16 -9.13 15.37
C TRP A 419 0.18 -9.85 15.15
N ILE A 420 0.14 -11.12 14.75
CA ILE A 420 1.33 -11.89 14.38
C ILE A 420 1.92 -11.39 13.06
N GLU A 421 1.06 -11.06 12.09
CA GLU A 421 1.47 -10.40 10.85
C GLU A 421 2.18 -9.07 11.11
N LEU A 422 1.67 -8.25 12.03
CA LEU A 422 2.32 -6.99 12.44
C LEU A 422 3.71 -7.21 13.05
N LEU A 423 3.91 -8.27 13.84
CA LEU A 423 5.23 -8.61 14.37
C LEU A 423 6.20 -9.05 13.27
N PHE A 424 5.74 -9.88 12.33
CA PHE A 424 6.54 -10.21 11.15
C PHE A 424 6.88 -8.97 10.33
N LEU A 425 5.90 -8.10 10.06
CA LEU A 425 6.09 -6.84 9.36
C LEU A 425 7.18 -5.98 10.03
N LYS A 426 7.12 -5.85 11.36
CA LYS A 426 8.11 -5.12 12.15
C LYS A 426 9.52 -5.70 11.99
N MET A 427 9.66 -7.02 12.03
CA MET A 427 10.95 -7.70 11.83
C MET A 427 11.48 -7.53 10.40
N LEU A 428 10.63 -7.67 9.38
CA LEU A 428 11.01 -7.61 7.97
C LEU A 428 11.42 -6.21 7.52
N LEU A 429 10.79 -5.17 8.07
CA LEU A 429 11.13 -3.78 7.77
C LEU A 429 12.22 -3.21 8.71
N HIS A 430 12.70 -3.99 9.67
CA HIS A 430 13.68 -3.55 10.65
C HIS A 430 15.01 -3.09 10.01
N PRO A 431 15.67 -2.01 10.45
CA PRO A 431 16.93 -1.54 9.85
C PRO A 431 18.09 -2.56 9.90
N ASN A 432 18.08 -3.48 10.86
CA ASN A 432 19.08 -4.55 10.98
C ASN A 432 18.80 -5.71 10.01
N VAL A 433 19.68 -5.87 9.01
CA VAL A 433 19.65 -6.93 7.98
C VAL A 433 19.60 -8.34 8.57
N ALA A 434 20.35 -8.61 9.65
CA ALA A 434 20.35 -9.94 10.29
C ALA A 434 18.97 -10.29 10.85
N LEU A 435 18.28 -9.31 11.44
CA LEU A 435 16.92 -9.51 11.95
C LEU A 435 15.92 -9.75 10.82
N ARG A 436 16.07 -9.06 9.68
CA ARG A 436 15.24 -9.32 8.49
C ARG A 436 15.43 -10.76 7.98
N LYS A 437 16.68 -11.24 7.86
CA LYS A 437 16.97 -12.64 7.46
C LYS A 437 16.29 -13.63 8.40
N ILE A 438 16.43 -13.41 9.70
CA ILE A 438 15.81 -14.22 10.74
C ILE A 438 14.28 -14.21 10.64
N GLY A 439 13.67 -13.04 10.37
CA GLY A 439 12.24 -12.89 10.15
C GLY A 439 11.74 -13.64 8.91
N LEU A 440 12.46 -13.54 7.79
CA LEU A 440 12.16 -14.28 6.56
C LEU A 440 12.27 -15.79 6.76
N ALA A 441 13.36 -16.27 7.38
CA ALA A 441 13.54 -17.69 7.65
C ALA A 441 12.40 -18.24 8.53
N ARG A 442 11.97 -17.49 9.54
CA ARG A 442 10.79 -17.86 10.35
C ARG A 442 9.53 -17.92 9.51
N LEU A 443 9.23 -16.85 8.76
CA LEU A 443 8.04 -16.79 7.90
C LEU A 443 8.00 -17.97 6.92
N TRP A 444 9.14 -18.33 6.33
CA TRP A 444 9.24 -19.43 5.38
C TRP A 444 9.10 -20.81 6.01
N SER A 445 9.39 -20.93 7.31
CA SER A 445 9.18 -22.16 8.07
C SER A 445 7.74 -22.35 8.55
N VAL A 446 6.88 -21.33 8.47
CA VAL A 446 5.48 -21.40 8.92
C VAL A 446 4.66 -22.39 8.08
N ASP A 447 3.76 -23.12 8.72
CA ASP A 447 2.87 -24.10 8.06
C ASP A 447 1.77 -23.45 7.21
N ALA A 448 1.31 -24.18 6.19
CA ALA A 448 0.29 -23.71 5.24
C ALA A 448 -1.03 -23.22 5.89
N PRO A 449 -1.60 -23.86 6.93
CA PRO A 449 -2.82 -23.37 7.59
C PRO A 449 -2.65 -21.96 8.18
N LEU A 450 -1.47 -21.68 8.75
CA LEU A 450 -1.20 -20.35 9.30
C LEU A 450 -0.95 -19.32 8.20
N LEU A 451 -0.24 -19.70 7.12
CA LEU A 451 -0.04 -18.82 5.97
C LEU A 451 -1.36 -18.38 5.31
N ARG A 452 -2.42 -19.20 5.38
CA ARG A 452 -3.77 -18.82 4.88
C ARG A 452 -4.42 -17.71 5.69
N LEU A 453 -3.99 -17.49 6.93
CA LEU A 453 -4.53 -16.45 7.80
C LEU A 453 -3.85 -15.09 7.61
N LEU A 454 -2.67 -15.08 6.98
CA LEU A 454 -1.92 -13.85 6.70
C LEU A 454 -2.46 -13.18 5.43
N SER A 455 -2.34 -11.85 5.38
CA SER A 455 -2.79 -11.06 4.24
C SER A 455 -1.93 -11.32 3.00
N SER A 456 -2.59 -11.34 1.84
CA SER A 456 -1.91 -11.48 0.56
C SER A 456 -1.10 -10.23 0.19
N GLU A 457 -1.39 -9.07 0.79
CA GLU A 457 -0.57 -7.87 0.64
C GLU A 457 0.78 -8.06 1.35
N PHE A 458 0.76 -8.53 2.61
CA PHE A 458 1.96 -8.83 3.37
C PHE A 458 2.85 -9.87 2.67
N LEU A 459 2.28 -11.02 2.27
CA LEU A 459 3.05 -12.15 1.73
C LEU A 459 3.69 -11.84 0.37
N PHE A 460 2.94 -11.21 -0.55
CA PHE A 460 3.37 -11.05 -1.95
C PHE A 460 3.86 -9.64 -2.30
N THR A 461 3.68 -8.67 -1.40
CA THR A 461 4.22 -7.32 -1.57
C THR A 461 5.39 -7.08 -0.64
N ILE A 462 5.16 -7.12 0.67
CA ILE A 462 6.16 -6.69 1.65
C ILE A 462 7.23 -7.76 1.86
N ALA A 463 6.82 -9.00 2.16
CA ALA A 463 7.76 -10.08 2.38
C ALA A 463 8.57 -10.39 1.11
N LEU A 464 7.94 -10.28 -0.06
CA LEU A 464 8.65 -10.41 -1.34
C LEU A 464 9.64 -9.27 -1.56
N ASP A 465 9.23 -7.99 -1.48
CA ASP A 465 10.13 -6.85 -1.70
C ASP A 465 11.35 -6.91 -0.77
N VAL A 466 11.12 -7.23 0.52
CA VAL A 466 12.21 -7.43 1.48
C VAL A 466 13.11 -8.59 1.04
N SER A 467 12.54 -9.74 0.64
CA SER A 467 13.34 -10.89 0.20
C SER A 467 14.16 -10.65 -1.07
N LEU A 468 13.80 -9.66 -1.88
CA LEU A 468 14.51 -9.27 -3.11
C LEU A 468 15.62 -8.24 -2.87
N ASP A 469 15.83 -7.77 -1.61
CA ASP A 469 16.94 -6.88 -1.26
C ASP A 469 18.28 -7.63 -1.43
N THR A 470 19.09 -7.17 -2.37
CA THR A 470 20.40 -7.76 -2.69
C THR A 470 21.32 -7.84 -1.46
N ARG A 471 21.14 -6.93 -0.48
CA ARG A 471 21.90 -6.94 0.78
C ARG A 471 21.62 -8.15 1.66
N LEU A 472 20.44 -8.75 1.55
CA LEU A 472 20.11 -9.99 2.26
C LEU A 472 20.70 -11.20 1.52
N CYS A 473 20.78 -11.11 0.19
CA CYS A 473 21.33 -12.15 -0.67
C CYS A 473 22.84 -12.02 -0.95
N THR A 474 23.61 -11.19 -0.21
CA THR A 474 25.06 -10.94 -0.47
C THR A 474 25.98 -12.15 -0.36
N GLU A 475 25.50 -13.31 0.09
CA GLU A 475 26.21 -14.59 -0.04
C GLU A 475 26.33 -15.03 -1.51
N VAL A 476 25.54 -14.43 -2.40
CA VAL A 476 25.51 -14.66 -3.85
C VAL A 476 26.55 -13.82 -4.61
N ASP A 477 27.13 -12.77 -4.00
CA ASP A 477 27.94 -11.76 -4.71
C ASP A 477 29.44 -11.77 -4.39
N ARG A 478 30.00 -12.88 -3.89
CA ARG A 478 31.46 -13.05 -3.72
C ARG A 478 32.05 -14.19 -4.56
N ALA A 479 31.99 -14.08 -5.88
CA ALA A 479 33.05 -14.55 -6.80
C ALA A 479 32.77 -14.16 -8.27
N LEU A 480 33.86 -13.87 -9.00
CA LEU A 480 33.93 -13.51 -10.42
C LEU A 480 33.80 -14.74 -11.36
N TYR A 481 32.97 -14.59 -12.40
CA TYR A 481 33.01 -15.12 -13.79
C TYR A 481 33.17 -16.63 -14.14
N LEU A 482 32.06 -17.20 -14.66
CA LEU A 482 31.79 -18.06 -15.87
C LEU A 482 32.68 -19.29 -16.25
N PRO A 483 32.17 -20.27 -17.04
CA PRO A 483 30.78 -20.77 -17.21
C PRO A 483 30.63 -22.31 -17.38
N THR A 484 29.40 -22.82 -17.29
CA THR A 484 28.89 -23.82 -18.27
C THR A 484 27.36 -23.80 -18.33
N VAL A 485 26.85 -23.97 -19.55
CA VAL A 485 25.62 -23.38 -20.08
C VAL A 485 24.37 -24.25 -19.92
N VAL A 486 24.46 -25.52 -19.52
CA VAL A 486 23.28 -26.39 -19.42
C VAL A 486 23.41 -27.37 -18.27
N ASP A 487 23.61 -26.85 -17.07
CA ASP A 487 23.21 -27.55 -15.86
C ASP A 487 22.69 -26.50 -14.87
N SER A 488 21.59 -26.82 -14.20
CA SER A 488 20.81 -25.95 -13.31
C SER A 488 21.56 -25.44 -12.06
N LYS A 489 22.89 -25.50 -12.04
CA LYS A 489 23.76 -25.09 -10.93
C LYS A 489 24.59 -23.84 -11.19
N GLY A 490 24.61 -23.28 -12.40
CA GLY A 490 25.42 -22.09 -12.73
C GLY A 490 24.92 -20.75 -12.16
N PHE A 491 24.27 -20.72 -11.00
CA PHE A 491 24.25 -19.54 -10.11
C PHE A 491 25.15 -19.77 -8.88
N GLU A 492 25.57 -21.01 -8.66
CA GLU A 492 26.49 -21.44 -7.62
C GLU A 492 27.90 -21.26 -8.19
N GLY A 493 28.63 -20.26 -7.69
CA GLY A 493 30.00 -20.59 -7.32
C GLY A 493 29.91 -21.72 -6.29
N ASP A 494 30.79 -22.72 -6.36
CA ASP A 494 30.81 -23.79 -5.35
C ASP A 494 30.78 -23.18 -3.95
N GLU A 495 29.62 -23.25 -3.30
CA GLU A 495 29.47 -22.86 -1.91
C GLU A 495 30.33 -23.83 -1.11
N VAL A 496 31.39 -23.32 -0.49
CA VAL A 496 32.00 -24.00 0.65
C VAL A 496 30.85 -24.31 1.61
N PRO A 497 30.61 -25.57 2.02
CA PRO A 497 29.52 -25.91 2.93
C PRO A 497 29.78 -25.23 4.27
N ALA A 498 29.21 -24.04 4.44
CA ALA A 498 29.26 -23.31 5.69
C ALA A 498 28.23 -23.95 6.62
N VAL A 499 28.73 -24.83 7.50
CA VAL A 499 28.11 -25.26 8.76
C VAL A 499 26.78 -26.01 8.59
N SER A 500 26.84 -27.33 8.77
CA SER A 500 25.67 -28.18 8.97
C SER A 500 24.75 -27.62 10.07
N ASN A 501 23.52 -27.24 9.67
CA ASN A 501 22.33 -26.89 10.48
C ASN A 501 21.82 -25.43 10.43
N ALA A 502 22.32 -24.56 9.55
CA ALA A 502 21.65 -23.29 9.26
C ALA A 502 21.26 -23.25 7.79
N ALA A 503 19.95 -23.20 7.51
CA ALA A 503 19.35 -22.48 6.39
C ALA A 503 20.25 -22.34 5.13
N GLY A 504 20.04 -23.20 4.11
CA GLY A 504 20.67 -23.01 2.78
C GLY A 504 20.36 -21.62 2.20
N PRO A 505 21.04 -21.21 1.11
CA PRO A 505 20.95 -19.86 0.54
C PRO A 505 19.49 -19.39 0.46
N LEU A 506 19.20 -18.15 0.88
CA LEU A 506 17.84 -17.62 1.03
C LEU A 506 16.95 -17.87 -0.21
N VAL A 507 17.54 -17.84 -1.40
CA VAL A 507 16.87 -18.13 -2.68
C VAL A 507 16.28 -19.55 -2.71
N CYS A 508 16.97 -20.56 -2.20
CA CYS A 508 16.48 -21.94 -2.13
C CYS A 508 15.28 -22.09 -1.19
N GLN A 509 15.22 -21.28 -0.12
CA GLN A 509 14.07 -21.25 0.78
C GLN A 509 12.88 -20.53 0.16
N MET A 510 13.12 -19.46 -0.61
CA MET A 510 12.07 -18.81 -1.40
C MET A 510 11.51 -19.77 -2.46
N GLU A 511 12.37 -20.54 -3.12
CA GLU A 511 12.01 -21.55 -4.12
C GLU A 511 11.20 -22.72 -3.54
N SER A 512 11.25 -22.99 -2.24
CA SER A 512 10.36 -23.96 -1.60
C SER A 512 9.08 -23.31 -1.04
N PHE A 513 9.19 -22.07 -0.54
CA PHE A 513 8.11 -21.37 0.13
C PHE A 513 6.99 -20.93 -0.82
N TYR A 514 7.30 -20.18 -1.89
CA TYR A 514 6.27 -19.62 -2.77
C TYR A 514 5.49 -20.69 -3.55
N PRO A 515 6.10 -21.73 -4.12
CA PRO A 515 5.35 -22.82 -4.75
C PRO A 515 4.40 -23.52 -3.78
N ARG A 516 4.86 -23.75 -2.54
CA ARG A 516 4.04 -24.33 -1.46
C ARG A 516 2.82 -23.45 -1.14
N ILE A 517 2.97 -22.12 -1.15
CA ILE A 517 1.83 -21.20 -0.97
C ILE A 517 0.86 -21.29 -2.15
N PHE A 518 1.34 -21.23 -3.39
CA PHE A 518 0.46 -21.31 -4.57
C PHE A 518 -0.33 -22.62 -4.61
N ARG A 519 0.28 -23.74 -4.23
CA ARG A 519 -0.38 -25.05 -4.21
C ARG A 519 -1.33 -25.24 -3.03
N HIS A 520 -0.89 -24.92 -1.81
CA HIS A 520 -1.63 -25.30 -0.59
C HIS A 520 -2.48 -24.18 0.01
N VAL A 521 -2.17 -22.91 -0.28
CA VAL A 521 -2.81 -21.74 0.34
C VAL A 521 -3.73 -21.05 -0.66
N MET A 522 -3.26 -20.74 -1.87
CA MET A 522 -4.03 -20.04 -2.90
C MET A 522 -4.80 -21.05 -3.76
N ARG A 523 -6.03 -21.42 -3.39
CA ARG A 523 -6.85 -22.36 -4.18
C ARG A 523 -7.72 -21.69 -5.24
N ASP A 524 -8.11 -20.44 -5.00
CA ASP A 524 -9.03 -19.72 -5.89
C ASP A 524 -8.30 -18.97 -7.01
N ALA A 525 -8.97 -18.86 -8.17
CA ALA A 525 -8.45 -18.14 -9.34
C ALA A 525 -8.13 -16.67 -9.03
N HIS A 526 -9.00 -16.00 -8.28
CA HIS A 526 -8.80 -14.60 -7.89
C HIS A 526 -7.58 -14.43 -6.98
N ALA A 527 -7.41 -15.32 -6.00
CA ALA A 527 -6.30 -15.29 -5.07
C ALA A 527 -4.96 -15.56 -5.78
N ARG A 528 -4.90 -16.56 -6.68
CA ARG A 528 -3.73 -16.85 -7.52
C ARG A 528 -3.36 -15.68 -8.43
N ARG A 529 -4.35 -15.08 -9.10
CA ARG A 529 -4.19 -13.90 -9.95
C ARG A 529 -3.60 -12.72 -9.18
N GLU A 530 -4.19 -12.39 -8.04
CA GLU A 530 -3.77 -11.24 -7.25
C GLU A 530 -2.38 -11.44 -6.64
N ALA A 531 -2.07 -12.66 -6.18
CA ALA A 531 -0.74 -13.03 -5.72
C ALA A 531 0.32 -12.82 -6.82
N LEU A 532 0.09 -13.41 -8.01
CA LEU A 532 1.02 -13.29 -9.14
C LEU A 532 1.17 -11.83 -9.60
N ARG A 533 0.06 -11.09 -9.67
CA ARG A 533 0.06 -9.66 -10.03
C ARG A 533 0.93 -8.86 -9.06
N ARG A 534 0.80 -9.07 -7.75
CA ARG A 534 1.62 -8.38 -6.73
C ARG A 534 3.09 -8.77 -6.82
N MET A 535 3.40 -10.05 -7.01
CA MET A 535 4.78 -10.49 -7.17
C MET A 535 5.48 -9.79 -8.35
N LEU A 536 4.81 -9.73 -9.49
CA LEU A 536 5.31 -9.05 -10.68
C LEU A 536 5.38 -7.53 -10.47
N HIS A 537 4.34 -6.93 -9.87
CA HIS A 537 4.28 -5.50 -9.63
C HIS A 537 5.42 -5.00 -8.71
N CYS A 538 5.80 -5.78 -7.69
CA CYS A 538 6.95 -5.45 -6.84
C CYS A 538 8.22 -5.22 -7.65
N VAL A 539 8.51 -6.11 -8.60
CA VAL A 539 9.68 -5.98 -9.48
C VAL A 539 9.47 -4.87 -10.52
N ALA A 540 8.26 -4.70 -11.04
CA ALA A 540 7.96 -3.68 -12.04
C ALA A 540 8.16 -2.25 -11.51
N THR A 541 7.84 -1.99 -10.24
CA THR A 541 8.00 -0.65 -9.63
C THR A 541 9.47 -0.27 -9.39
N ARG A 542 10.34 -1.24 -9.12
CA ARG A 542 11.79 -1.07 -8.92
C ARG A 542 12.54 -2.11 -9.75
N PRO A 543 12.62 -1.94 -11.08
CA PRO A 543 13.20 -2.94 -11.96
C PRO A 543 14.68 -3.14 -11.61
N SER A 544 15.01 -4.37 -11.24
CA SER A 544 16.39 -4.80 -11.00
C SER A 544 16.57 -6.19 -11.61
N VAL A 545 17.73 -6.43 -12.23
CA VAL A 545 18.05 -7.71 -12.88
C VAL A 545 18.01 -8.85 -11.87
N HIS A 546 18.54 -8.62 -10.66
CA HIS A 546 18.52 -9.58 -9.58
C HIS A 546 17.08 -9.94 -9.20
N SER A 547 16.24 -8.93 -8.97
CA SER A 547 14.84 -9.12 -8.57
C SER A 547 14.03 -9.83 -9.66
N ALA A 548 14.23 -9.47 -10.93
CA ALA A 548 13.60 -10.13 -12.06
C ALA A 548 14.06 -11.60 -12.20
N ALA A 549 15.36 -11.86 -12.06
CA ALA A 549 15.92 -13.21 -12.12
C ALA A 549 15.35 -14.11 -11.02
N VAL A 550 15.30 -13.62 -9.78
CA VAL A 550 14.72 -14.36 -8.66
C VAL A 550 13.24 -14.61 -8.91
N VAL A 551 12.45 -13.60 -9.30
CA VAL A 551 11.02 -13.80 -9.57
C VAL A 551 10.77 -14.79 -10.69
N PHE A 552 11.50 -14.74 -11.81
CA PHE A 552 11.32 -15.72 -12.88
C PHE A 552 11.71 -17.15 -12.45
N ARG A 553 12.74 -17.32 -11.59
CA ARG A 553 13.04 -18.62 -10.97
C ARG A 553 11.90 -19.11 -10.08
N LEU A 554 11.32 -18.22 -9.27
CA LEU A 554 10.16 -18.56 -8.45
C LEU A 554 8.97 -18.96 -9.31
N LEU A 555 8.69 -18.24 -10.41
CA LEU A 555 7.60 -18.58 -11.32
C LEU A 555 7.80 -19.94 -11.99
N HIS A 556 9.03 -20.26 -12.39
CA HIS A 556 9.37 -21.59 -12.90
C HIS A 556 9.09 -22.67 -11.83
N ARG A 557 9.46 -22.44 -10.57
CA ARG A 557 9.20 -23.40 -9.48
C ARG A 557 7.71 -23.51 -9.14
N ILE A 558 6.99 -22.39 -9.13
CA ILE A 558 5.55 -22.33 -8.90
C ILE A 558 4.83 -23.17 -9.94
N VAL A 559 5.14 -22.99 -11.23
CA VAL A 559 4.47 -23.76 -12.28
C VAL A 559 4.79 -25.25 -12.21
N THR A 560 6.04 -25.63 -11.91
CA THR A 560 6.39 -27.05 -11.76
C THR A 560 5.63 -27.73 -10.62
N GLU A 561 5.38 -27.01 -9.53
CA GLU A 561 4.65 -27.53 -8.37
C GLU A 561 3.14 -27.58 -8.62
N LEU A 562 2.59 -26.57 -9.31
CA LEU A 562 1.19 -26.54 -9.74
C LEU A 562 0.88 -27.63 -10.77
N MET A 563 1.87 -28.10 -11.54
CA MET A 563 1.67 -29.18 -12.52
C MET A 563 1.36 -30.51 -11.83
N CYS A 564 1.76 -30.67 -10.56
CA CYS A 564 1.44 -31.84 -9.74
C CYS A 564 0.04 -31.75 -9.09
N GLU A 565 -0.81 -30.79 -9.46
CA GLU A 565 -2.19 -30.70 -8.98
C GLU A 565 -3.10 -31.67 -9.74
N ASP A 566 -3.77 -32.55 -9.00
CA ASP A 566 -4.71 -33.54 -9.57
C ASP A 566 -6.14 -32.99 -9.72
N ASP A 567 -6.45 -31.89 -9.04
CA ASP A 567 -7.80 -31.32 -9.01
C ASP A 567 -8.08 -30.40 -10.22
N GLU A 568 -9.16 -30.68 -10.95
CA GLU A 568 -9.59 -29.88 -12.10
C GLU A 568 -9.90 -28.44 -11.73
N THR A 569 -10.46 -28.19 -10.54
CA THR A 569 -10.84 -26.81 -10.16
C THR A 569 -9.61 -25.93 -9.95
N SER A 570 -8.57 -26.49 -9.32
CA SER A 570 -7.27 -25.84 -9.15
C SER A 570 -6.56 -25.62 -10.49
N ARG A 571 -6.61 -26.57 -11.43
CA ARG A 571 -6.06 -26.38 -12.78
C ARG A 571 -6.74 -25.24 -13.55
N ARG A 572 -8.07 -25.16 -13.51
CA ARG A 572 -8.82 -24.04 -14.11
C ARG A 572 -8.45 -22.71 -13.46
N ALA A 573 -8.29 -22.67 -12.14
CA ALA A 573 -7.84 -21.49 -11.42
C ALA A 573 -6.43 -21.04 -11.86
N THR A 574 -5.51 -21.97 -12.13
CA THR A 574 -4.19 -21.65 -12.68
C THR A 574 -4.30 -21.10 -14.10
N ALA A 575 -5.16 -21.68 -14.95
CA ALA A 575 -5.37 -21.18 -16.31
C ALA A 575 -5.93 -19.74 -16.30
N GLU A 576 -6.93 -19.46 -15.47
CA GLU A 576 -7.52 -18.11 -15.31
C GLU A 576 -6.55 -17.06 -14.73
N MET A 577 -5.52 -17.50 -14.02
CA MET A 577 -4.43 -16.64 -13.54
C MET A 577 -3.55 -16.19 -14.71
N ILE A 578 -3.16 -17.11 -15.60
CA ILE A 578 -2.23 -16.83 -16.71
C ILE A 578 -2.89 -16.32 -17.99
N THR A 579 -4.22 -16.33 -18.09
CA THR A 579 -4.97 -15.68 -19.18
C THR A 579 -5.49 -14.29 -18.80
N ASN A 580 -5.14 -13.79 -17.61
CA ASN A 580 -5.56 -12.46 -17.18
C ASN A 580 -4.67 -11.35 -17.79
N ASP A 581 -5.31 -10.39 -18.45
CA ASP A 581 -4.60 -9.31 -19.15
C ASP A 581 -3.75 -8.42 -18.23
N GLU A 582 -4.18 -8.18 -16.98
CA GLU A 582 -3.41 -7.34 -16.04
C GLU A 582 -2.12 -8.05 -15.61
N VAL A 583 -2.22 -9.35 -15.28
CA VAL A 583 -1.07 -10.19 -14.94
C VAL A 583 -0.08 -10.23 -16.12
N LEU A 584 -0.57 -10.50 -17.33
CA LEU A 584 0.26 -10.59 -18.53
C LEU A 584 0.93 -9.25 -18.88
N ARG A 585 0.24 -8.13 -18.65
CA ARG A 585 0.80 -6.78 -18.80
C ARG A 585 1.93 -6.54 -17.81
N GLU A 586 1.73 -6.83 -16.52
CA GLU A 586 2.79 -6.69 -15.50
C GLU A 586 3.97 -7.64 -15.81
N PHE A 587 3.70 -8.87 -16.26
CA PHE A 587 4.73 -9.82 -16.67
C PHE A 587 5.58 -9.22 -17.80
N THR A 588 4.93 -8.66 -18.82
CA THR A 588 5.60 -7.99 -19.94
C THR A 588 6.46 -6.82 -19.47
N VAL A 589 5.99 -6.04 -18.49
CA VAL A 589 6.76 -4.93 -17.91
C VAL A 589 8.00 -5.42 -17.16
N VAL A 590 7.87 -6.47 -16.33
CA VAL A 590 9.02 -7.07 -15.62
C VAL A 590 10.04 -7.62 -16.62
N LEU A 591 9.57 -8.33 -17.63
CA LEU A 591 10.40 -8.90 -18.69
C LEU A 591 11.18 -7.80 -19.42
N ARG A 592 10.52 -6.73 -19.85
CA ARG A 592 11.17 -5.56 -20.45
C ARG A 592 12.12 -4.84 -19.50
N GLY A 593 11.73 -4.69 -18.23
CA GLY A 593 12.54 -4.03 -17.21
C GLY A 593 13.82 -4.80 -16.87
N ALA A 594 13.84 -6.11 -17.10
CA ALA A 594 15.02 -6.94 -16.91
C ALA A 594 16.08 -6.76 -18.02
N ALA A 595 15.68 -6.44 -19.25
CA ALA A 595 16.55 -6.38 -20.44
C ALA A 595 17.16 -4.98 -20.69
N GLN A 596 17.46 -4.20 -19.65
CA GLN A 596 18.05 -2.85 -19.80
C GLN A 596 19.52 -2.90 -20.26
N ASP A 597 20.01 -1.83 -20.90
CA ASP A 597 21.32 -1.69 -21.59
C ASP A 597 22.61 -1.99 -20.78
N ARG A 598 22.52 -2.49 -19.54
CA ARG A 598 23.67 -2.79 -18.66
C ARG A 598 23.73 -4.24 -18.19
N VAL A 599 22.85 -5.11 -18.68
CA VAL A 599 22.86 -6.53 -18.32
C VAL A 599 23.83 -7.30 -19.20
N PRO A 600 24.68 -8.19 -18.64
CA PRO A 600 25.45 -9.12 -19.44
C PRO A 600 24.54 -9.95 -20.35
N PHE A 601 24.82 -9.93 -21.65
CA PHE A 601 24.06 -10.64 -22.70
C PHE A 601 23.64 -12.09 -22.33
N TRP A 602 24.52 -12.85 -21.70
CA TRP A 602 24.24 -14.23 -21.31
C TRP A 602 23.15 -14.37 -20.23
N ILE A 603 22.97 -13.36 -19.38
CA ILE A 603 21.89 -13.31 -18.38
C ILE A 603 20.56 -13.11 -19.10
N ASP A 604 20.47 -12.18 -20.04
CA ASP A 604 19.24 -11.90 -20.79
C ASP A 604 18.75 -13.12 -21.59
N VAL A 605 19.68 -13.82 -22.26
CA VAL A 605 19.42 -15.08 -22.96
C VAL A 605 18.87 -16.13 -21.99
N ARG A 606 19.50 -16.30 -20.82
CA ARG A 606 19.07 -17.29 -19.83
C ARG A 606 17.71 -16.96 -19.22
N LEU A 607 17.46 -15.70 -18.90
CA LEU A 607 16.17 -15.24 -18.35
C LEU A 607 15.06 -15.42 -19.38
N SER A 608 15.30 -15.03 -20.64
CA SER A 608 14.34 -15.20 -21.72
C SER A 608 14.01 -16.68 -21.97
N ALA A 609 15.01 -17.56 -21.95
CA ALA A 609 14.82 -19.01 -22.09
C ALA A 609 14.03 -19.61 -20.91
N MET A 610 14.34 -19.19 -19.68
CA MET A 610 13.62 -19.64 -18.47
C MET A 610 12.17 -19.17 -18.49
N VAL A 611 11.91 -17.92 -18.88
CA VAL A 611 10.56 -17.37 -19.01
C VAL A 611 9.79 -18.11 -20.09
N PHE A 612 10.39 -18.33 -21.26
CA PHE A 612 9.78 -19.09 -22.34
C PHE A 612 9.35 -20.49 -21.88
N ARG A 613 10.26 -21.23 -21.23
CA ARG A 613 9.94 -22.55 -20.66
C ARG A 613 8.83 -22.47 -19.61
N THR A 614 8.88 -21.48 -18.72
CA THR A 614 7.86 -21.26 -17.68
C THR A 614 6.48 -21.02 -18.29
N LEU A 615 6.39 -20.23 -19.35
CA LEU A 615 5.14 -19.98 -20.07
C LEU A 615 4.62 -21.26 -20.73
N LEU A 616 5.48 -22.08 -21.35
CA LEU A 616 5.06 -23.37 -21.91
C LEU A 616 4.49 -24.31 -20.83
N LEU A 617 5.14 -24.39 -19.66
CA LEU A 617 4.63 -25.18 -18.53
C LEU A 617 3.28 -24.65 -18.01
N PHE A 618 3.07 -23.33 -18.02
CA PHE A 618 1.77 -22.76 -17.65
C PHE A 618 0.70 -23.08 -18.70
N ALA A 619 1.06 -23.03 -19.98
CA ALA A 619 0.15 -23.38 -21.07
C ALA A 619 -0.30 -24.85 -21.02
N GLN A 620 0.54 -25.75 -20.49
CA GLN A 620 0.23 -27.16 -20.32
C GLN A 620 -0.95 -27.42 -19.36
N MET A 621 -1.27 -26.48 -18.46
CA MET A 621 -2.40 -26.62 -17.52
C MET A 621 -3.74 -26.76 -18.25
N ASP A 622 -3.98 -25.88 -19.22
CA ASP A 622 -5.18 -25.85 -20.05
C ASP A 622 -4.88 -25.15 -21.39
N VAL A 623 -4.37 -25.94 -22.34
CA VAL A 623 -3.95 -25.46 -23.65
C VAL A 623 -5.09 -24.78 -24.40
N ASP A 624 -6.31 -25.31 -24.28
CA ASP A 624 -7.45 -24.88 -25.08
C ASP A 624 -7.90 -23.47 -24.68
N VAL A 625 -7.83 -23.14 -23.38
CA VAL A 625 -8.09 -21.80 -22.84
C VAL A 625 -6.92 -20.85 -23.14
N VAL A 626 -5.68 -21.28 -22.87
CA VAL A 626 -4.48 -20.45 -23.08
C VAL A 626 -4.36 -20.00 -24.53
N CYS A 627 -4.58 -20.90 -25.49
CA CYS A 627 -4.45 -20.58 -26.92
C CYS A 627 -5.45 -19.50 -27.39
N GLN A 628 -6.57 -19.32 -26.68
CA GLN A 628 -7.56 -18.28 -26.98
C GLN A 628 -7.11 -16.89 -26.49
N CYS A 629 -6.17 -16.81 -25.56
CA CYS A 629 -5.64 -15.57 -25.04
C CYS A 629 -4.55 -14.98 -25.95
N ALA A 630 -4.89 -13.95 -26.72
CA ALA A 630 -3.94 -13.26 -27.60
C ALA A 630 -2.80 -12.58 -26.83
N ALA A 631 -3.06 -12.07 -25.63
CA ALA A 631 -2.05 -11.44 -24.77
C ALA A 631 -0.98 -12.45 -24.32
N PHE A 632 -1.38 -13.68 -24.00
CA PHE A 632 -0.46 -14.75 -23.64
C PHE A 632 0.43 -15.12 -24.83
N TRP A 633 -0.15 -15.29 -26.01
CA TRP A 633 0.63 -15.58 -27.23
C TRP A 633 1.63 -14.47 -27.54
N LYS A 634 1.22 -13.21 -27.42
CA LYS A 634 2.11 -12.05 -27.57
C LYS A 634 3.28 -12.08 -26.58
N LEU A 635 3.03 -12.42 -25.31
CA LEU A 635 4.07 -12.55 -24.30
C LEU A 635 5.04 -13.70 -24.62
N LEU A 636 4.53 -14.86 -25.06
CA LEU A 636 5.37 -15.99 -25.47
C LEU A 636 6.25 -15.63 -26.68
N CYS A 637 5.69 -14.95 -27.68
CA CYS A 637 6.44 -14.48 -28.84
C CYS A 637 7.45 -13.37 -28.50
N ALA A 638 7.22 -12.58 -27.44
CA ALA A 638 8.17 -11.59 -26.96
C ALA A 638 9.48 -12.22 -26.44
N CYS A 639 9.44 -13.49 -26.02
CA CYS A 639 10.65 -14.25 -25.67
C CYS A 639 11.46 -14.72 -26.89
N GLY A 640 10.98 -14.50 -28.13
CA GLY A 640 11.64 -14.89 -29.37
C GLY A 640 11.54 -13.80 -30.45
N PRO A 641 10.77 -14.02 -31.54
CA PRO A 641 10.84 -13.19 -32.76
C PRO A 641 10.26 -11.79 -32.62
N LEU A 642 9.36 -11.56 -31.64
CA LEU A 642 8.80 -10.23 -31.37
C LEU A 642 9.66 -9.39 -30.43
N GLY A 643 10.83 -9.89 -30.04
CA GLY A 643 11.70 -9.23 -29.08
C GLY A 643 11.72 -7.71 -29.23
N ASN A 644 11.29 -7.01 -28.18
CA ASN A 644 11.19 -5.56 -28.23
C ASN A 644 12.60 -4.95 -28.24
N SER A 645 12.92 -4.19 -29.27
CA SER A 645 13.96 -3.17 -29.18
C SER A 645 13.52 -2.15 -28.13
N GLY A 646 14.19 -2.12 -26.97
CA GLY A 646 14.22 -0.91 -26.15
C GLY A 646 14.54 0.26 -27.06
N GLY A 647 13.69 1.29 -27.04
CA GLY A 647 13.47 2.16 -28.19
C GLY A 647 14.73 2.68 -28.87
N CYS A 648 14.92 2.28 -30.12
CA CYS A 648 15.58 3.04 -31.19
C CYS A 648 15.06 2.50 -32.51
N ALA A 649 14.48 3.38 -33.32
CA ALA A 649 14.12 3.09 -34.69
C ALA A 649 15.39 2.74 -35.50
N VAL A 650 15.33 1.64 -36.25
CA VAL A 650 15.80 1.48 -37.65
C VAL A 650 17.32 1.55 -37.94
N PHE A 651 18.21 1.88 -37.00
CA PHE A 651 19.66 1.78 -37.23
C PHE A 651 20.30 0.66 -36.41
N ALA A 652 20.35 -0.57 -36.94
CA ALA A 652 21.42 -1.52 -36.61
C ALA A 652 21.39 -2.75 -37.54
N LEU A 653 21.61 -2.53 -38.83
CA LEU A 653 22.18 -3.54 -39.73
C LEU A 653 23.71 -3.56 -39.54
N GLU A 654 24.14 -3.65 -38.28
CA GLU A 654 25.50 -4.04 -37.89
C GLU A 654 25.37 -5.25 -36.97
N SER A 655 25.56 -6.41 -37.60
CA SER A 655 26.01 -7.62 -36.94
C SER A 655 27.07 -7.28 -35.88
N VAL A 656 26.89 -7.82 -34.66
CA VAL A 656 27.82 -7.80 -33.49
C VAL A 656 27.43 -6.88 -32.30
N ALA A 657 26.45 -5.97 -32.39
CA ALA A 657 26.13 -5.07 -31.27
C ALA A 657 24.69 -5.12 -30.69
N HIS A 658 23.97 -6.25 -30.77
CA HIS A 658 22.63 -6.41 -30.15
C HIS A 658 22.67 -6.87 -28.68
N VAL A 659 23.50 -6.24 -27.86
CA VAL A 659 23.43 -6.43 -26.40
C VAL A 659 22.25 -5.59 -25.90
N GLY A 660 21.14 -6.24 -25.49
CA GLY A 660 19.97 -5.58 -24.87
C GLY A 660 18.60 -5.82 -25.51
N THR A 661 18.45 -6.72 -26.48
CA THR A 661 17.13 -7.07 -27.06
C THR A 661 16.58 -8.38 -26.47
N LEU A 662 15.35 -8.33 -25.98
CA LEU A 662 14.72 -9.46 -25.30
C LEU A 662 14.44 -10.60 -26.27
N GLY A 663 14.89 -11.82 -25.99
CA GLY A 663 14.53 -13.01 -26.77
C GLY A 663 15.17 -13.18 -28.16
N VAL A 664 15.54 -12.10 -28.86
CA VAL A 664 16.12 -12.13 -30.22
C VAL A 664 17.46 -12.88 -30.27
N ALA A 665 18.17 -12.90 -29.15
CA ALA A 665 19.45 -13.59 -28.99
C ALA A 665 19.34 -15.12 -28.90
N ILE A 666 18.15 -15.67 -28.68
CA ILE A 666 17.93 -17.12 -28.61
C ILE A 666 17.60 -17.64 -30.00
N ASP A 667 18.35 -18.65 -30.45
CA ASP A 667 18.07 -19.35 -31.71
C ASP A 667 16.62 -19.89 -31.71
N PRO A 668 15.78 -19.57 -32.73
CA PRO A 668 14.41 -20.09 -32.83
C PRO A 668 14.32 -21.62 -32.73
N ARG A 669 15.36 -22.35 -33.14
CA ARG A 669 15.43 -23.82 -33.01
C ARG A 669 15.45 -24.27 -31.55
N PHE A 670 16.10 -23.52 -30.65
CA PHE A 670 16.03 -23.80 -29.22
C PHE A 670 14.59 -23.71 -28.71
N HIS A 671 13.83 -22.70 -29.14
CA HIS A 671 12.43 -22.57 -28.76
C HIS A 671 11.56 -23.72 -29.29
N ASN A 672 11.82 -24.16 -30.54
CA ASN A 672 11.17 -25.34 -31.13
C ASN A 672 11.48 -26.62 -30.35
N GLU A 673 12.74 -26.85 -29.99
CA GLU A 673 13.18 -27.99 -29.19
C GLU A 673 12.55 -27.97 -27.78
N GLN A 674 12.45 -26.80 -27.14
CA GLN A 674 11.77 -26.67 -25.85
C GLN A 674 10.27 -26.99 -25.95
N LEU A 675 9.57 -26.55 -27.02
CA LEU A 675 8.18 -26.91 -27.25
C LEU A 675 8.00 -28.43 -27.41
N LEU A 676 8.88 -29.07 -28.19
CA LEU A 676 8.90 -30.52 -28.37
C LEU A 676 9.18 -31.27 -27.07
N HIS A 677 10.14 -30.79 -26.28
CA HIS A 677 10.48 -31.37 -24.99
C HIS A 677 9.27 -31.34 -24.04
N VAL A 678 8.67 -30.15 -23.84
CA VAL A 678 7.49 -30.00 -22.98
C VAL A 678 6.32 -30.84 -23.51
N SER A 679 6.11 -30.89 -24.82
CA SER A 679 5.07 -31.74 -25.43
C SER A 679 5.29 -33.23 -25.11
N SER A 680 6.54 -33.69 -25.18
CA SER A 680 6.91 -35.07 -24.89
C SER A 680 6.78 -35.44 -23.41
N GLU A 681 6.97 -34.49 -22.51
CA GLU A 681 6.76 -34.62 -21.06
C GLU A 681 5.26 -34.61 -20.72
N ALA A 682 4.47 -33.80 -21.42
CA ALA A 682 3.05 -33.61 -21.15
C ALA A 682 2.17 -34.81 -21.53
N GLN A 683 2.48 -35.49 -22.65
CA GLN A 683 1.73 -36.65 -23.18
C GLN A 683 0.20 -36.51 -23.09
N LEU A 684 -0.33 -35.34 -23.45
CA LEU A 684 -1.77 -35.08 -23.38
C LEU A 684 -2.50 -36.08 -24.29
N CYS A 685 -3.51 -36.75 -23.73
CA CYS A 685 -4.28 -37.80 -24.42
C CYS A 685 -3.45 -38.99 -24.95
N GLY A 686 -2.26 -39.25 -24.40
CA GLY A 686 -1.42 -40.37 -24.79
C GLY A 686 -0.63 -40.18 -26.09
N ASP A 687 -0.68 -38.98 -26.67
CA ASP A 687 0.11 -38.59 -27.85
C ASP A 687 1.21 -37.61 -27.44
N ARG A 688 2.44 -37.84 -27.93
CA ARG A 688 3.64 -37.05 -27.61
C ARG A 688 3.59 -35.65 -28.23
N TYR A 689 2.81 -35.44 -29.29
CA TYR A 689 2.80 -34.20 -30.07
C TYR A 689 1.49 -33.41 -29.96
N SER A 690 0.53 -33.88 -29.16
CA SER A 690 -0.78 -33.26 -29.01
C SER A 690 -0.73 -31.85 -28.41
N PHE A 691 0.13 -31.63 -27.40
CA PHE A 691 0.34 -30.31 -26.80
C PHE A 691 0.86 -29.31 -27.84
N MET A 692 1.91 -29.69 -28.57
CA MET A 692 2.47 -28.88 -29.66
C MET A 692 1.40 -28.53 -30.71
N ARG A 693 0.65 -29.52 -31.22
CA ARG A 693 -0.39 -29.29 -32.24
C ARG A 693 -1.47 -28.33 -31.78
N LYS A 694 -1.91 -28.45 -30.53
CA LYS A 694 -2.90 -27.54 -29.93
C LYS A 694 -2.35 -26.13 -29.74
N MET A 695 -1.12 -26.00 -29.20
CA MET A 695 -0.45 -24.71 -29.02
C MET A 695 -0.29 -23.94 -30.33
N LEU A 696 0.14 -24.64 -31.39
CA LEU A 696 0.31 -24.06 -32.73
C LEU A 696 -1.01 -23.89 -33.49
N ARG A 697 -2.12 -24.45 -32.97
CA ARG A 697 -3.40 -24.55 -33.68
C ARG A 697 -3.22 -25.09 -35.09
N ALA A 698 -2.53 -26.23 -35.17
CA ALA A 698 -2.13 -26.86 -36.42
C ALA A 698 -3.33 -27.11 -37.37
N ASP A 699 -4.51 -27.36 -36.82
CA ASP A 699 -5.78 -27.52 -37.55
C ASP A 699 -6.19 -26.29 -38.37
N LYS A 700 -5.78 -25.09 -37.94
CA LYS A 700 -6.16 -23.80 -38.56
C LYS A 700 -4.96 -23.02 -39.09
N LEU A 701 -3.75 -23.52 -38.94
CA LEU A 701 -2.52 -22.79 -39.24
C LEU A 701 -2.43 -22.43 -40.73
N LEU A 702 -2.67 -23.40 -41.62
CA LEU A 702 -2.66 -23.18 -43.07
C LEU A 702 -3.67 -22.12 -43.52
N ASP A 703 -4.92 -22.21 -43.03
CA ASP A 703 -5.97 -21.25 -43.37
C ASP A 703 -5.64 -19.83 -42.86
N ARG A 704 -5.03 -19.72 -41.67
CA ARG A 704 -4.58 -18.43 -41.13
C ARG A 704 -3.46 -17.81 -41.94
N VAL A 705 -2.50 -18.62 -42.39
CA VAL A 705 -1.39 -18.17 -43.25
C VAL A 705 -1.93 -17.71 -44.61
N ARG A 706 -2.88 -18.44 -45.20
CA ARG A 706 -3.58 -18.01 -46.43
C ARG A 706 -4.25 -16.65 -46.27
N VAL A 707 -5.04 -16.48 -45.21
CA VAL A 707 -5.73 -15.22 -44.92
C VAL A 707 -4.74 -14.07 -44.71
N TYR A 708 -3.62 -14.34 -44.03
CA TYR A 708 -2.56 -13.35 -43.80
C TYR A 708 -1.87 -12.92 -45.11
N ILE A 709 -1.45 -13.88 -45.95
CA ILE A 709 -0.82 -13.61 -47.25
C ILE A 709 -1.77 -12.85 -48.18
N GLN A 710 -3.07 -13.16 -48.14
CA GLN A 710 -4.09 -12.50 -48.96
C GLN A 710 -4.54 -11.14 -48.40
N SER A 711 -4.05 -10.74 -47.22
CA SER A 711 -4.44 -9.47 -46.61
C SER A 711 -3.81 -8.28 -47.34
N ASN A 712 -4.56 -7.17 -47.40
CA ASN A 712 -4.11 -5.95 -48.09
C ASN A 712 -3.27 -5.03 -47.21
N ASN A 713 -2.93 -5.45 -45.98
CA ASN A 713 -2.13 -4.66 -45.05
C ASN A 713 -0.88 -5.45 -44.67
N TYR A 714 0.28 -4.79 -44.70
CA TYR A 714 1.51 -5.37 -44.18
C TYR A 714 1.50 -5.33 -42.65
N ASP A 715 1.60 -6.49 -41.98
CA ASP A 715 1.65 -6.60 -40.51
C ASP A 715 2.77 -7.55 -40.08
N GLU A 716 3.93 -6.96 -39.81
CA GLU A 716 5.13 -7.70 -39.40
C GLU A 716 4.91 -8.54 -38.13
N VAL A 717 4.17 -7.99 -37.17
CA VAL A 717 3.92 -8.61 -35.88
C VAL A 717 3.06 -9.87 -36.07
N GLN A 718 2.04 -9.79 -36.92
CA GLN A 718 1.18 -10.92 -37.22
C GLN A 718 1.95 -12.03 -37.97
N GLY A 719 2.79 -11.68 -38.95
CA GLY A 719 3.62 -12.66 -39.67
C GLY A 719 4.57 -13.43 -38.74
N LYS A 720 5.29 -12.70 -37.88
CA LYS A 720 6.17 -13.28 -36.85
C LYS A 720 5.41 -14.18 -35.88
N GLN A 721 4.23 -13.78 -35.43
CA GLN A 721 3.40 -14.59 -34.52
C GLN A 721 2.88 -15.87 -35.16
N LEU A 722 2.55 -15.86 -36.45
CA LEU A 722 1.99 -17.01 -37.15
C LEU A 722 3.04 -18.09 -37.42
N MET A 723 4.26 -17.69 -37.78
CA MET A 723 5.35 -18.60 -38.09
C MET A 723 6.20 -18.97 -36.86
N PHE A 724 6.00 -18.28 -35.73
CA PHE A 724 6.66 -18.62 -34.49
C PHE A 724 6.36 -20.07 -34.09
N LEU A 725 7.42 -20.81 -33.77
CA LEU A 725 7.40 -22.21 -33.36
C LEU A 725 6.90 -23.23 -34.40
N CYS A 726 6.63 -22.83 -35.65
CA CYS A 726 6.18 -23.78 -36.68
C CYS A 726 7.22 -24.87 -36.97
N GLY A 727 8.52 -24.59 -36.79
CA GLY A 727 9.61 -25.55 -36.97
C GLY A 727 9.54 -26.75 -36.03
N ALA A 728 8.84 -26.66 -34.89
CA ALA A 728 8.58 -27.81 -34.04
C ALA A 728 7.85 -28.95 -34.79
N LEU A 729 7.03 -28.62 -35.80
CA LEU A 729 6.33 -29.60 -36.64
C LEU A 729 7.28 -30.49 -37.47
N ASP A 730 8.53 -30.05 -37.74
CA ASP A 730 9.53 -30.89 -38.45
C ASP A 730 9.91 -32.13 -37.61
N GLY A 731 9.95 -31.95 -36.28
CA GLY A 731 10.20 -33.00 -35.31
C GLY A 731 8.99 -33.90 -35.01
N GLY A 732 7.80 -33.53 -35.52
CA GLY A 732 6.54 -34.26 -35.32
C GLY A 732 6.34 -35.48 -36.23
N ASP A 733 5.09 -35.91 -36.36
CA ASP A 733 4.69 -37.05 -37.19
C ASP A 733 4.58 -36.67 -38.68
N VAL A 734 4.28 -37.65 -39.53
CA VAL A 734 4.13 -37.45 -40.99
C VAL A 734 3.09 -36.37 -41.32
N CYS A 735 1.93 -36.37 -40.65
CA CYS A 735 0.90 -35.35 -40.87
C CYS A 735 1.38 -33.92 -40.53
N ASP A 736 2.25 -33.77 -39.52
CA ASP A 736 2.79 -32.45 -39.14
C ASP A 736 3.77 -31.93 -40.22
N ARG A 737 4.55 -32.82 -40.82
CA ARG A 737 5.44 -32.51 -41.96
C ARG A 737 4.66 -32.24 -43.24
N GLU A 738 3.55 -32.93 -43.47
CA GLU A 738 2.63 -32.64 -44.58
C GLU A 738 2.04 -31.23 -44.44
N LEU A 739 1.69 -30.80 -43.23
CA LEU A 739 1.25 -29.42 -42.96
C LEU A 739 2.35 -28.40 -43.26
N LEU A 740 3.60 -28.64 -42.83
CA LEU A 740 4.74 -27.77 -43.19
C LEU A 740 4.98 -27.72 -44.70
N THR A 741 4.81 -28.84 -45.39
CA THR A 741 4.91 -28.92 -46.85
C THR A 741 3.82 -28.08 -47.51
N ALA A 742 2.57 -28.19 -47.05
CA ALA A 742 1.46 -27.38 -47.53
C ALA A 742 1.67 -25.87 -47.29
N LEU A 743 2.22 -25.50 -46.12
CA LEU A 743 2.59 -24.11 -45.82
C LEU A 743 3.69 -23.60 -46.75
N ALA A 744 4.75 -24.37 -46.97
CA ALA A 744 5.84 -24.02 -47.88
C ALA A 744 5.35 -23.88 -49.34
N CYS A 745 4.46 -24.76 -49.78
CA CYS A 745 3.79 -24.64 -51.08
C CYS A 745 2.99 -23.34 -51.19
N GLU A 746 2.16 -23.01 -50.20
CA GLU A 746 1.36 -21.78 -50.23
C GLU A 746 2.22 -20.51 -50.26
N VAL A 747 3.28 -20.47 -49.44
CA VAL A 747 4.22 -19.33 -49.40
C VAL A 747 4.99 -19.19 -50.72
N SER A 748 5.49 -20.31 -51.27
CA SER A 748 6.23 -20.29 -52.53
C SER A 748 5.34 -19.94 -53.73
N GLU A 749 4.12 -20.48 -53.79
CA GLU A 749 3.14 -20.13 -54.82
C GLU A 749 2.76 -18.65 -54.75
N ALA A 750 2.58 -18.09 -53.55
CA ALA A 750 2.29 -16.67 -53.38
C ALA A 750 3.43 -15.79 -53.91
N ILE A 751 4.68 -16.08 -53.55
CA ILE A 751 5.87 -15.34 -54.00
C ILE A 751 6.03 -15.46 -55.54
N LEU A 752 5.91 -16.67 -56.08
CA LEU A 752 6.01 -16.91 -57.53
C LEU A 752 4.81 -16.37 -58.31
N SER A 753 3.64 -16.22 -57.69
CA SER A 753 2.48 -15.64 -58.36
C SER A 753 2.71 -14.18 -58.74
N PHE A 754 3.54 -13.46 -57.97
CA PHE A 754 3.88 -12.06 -58.23
C PHE A 754 4.68 -11.90 -59.53
N SER A 755 5.63 -12.81 -59.80
CA SER A 755 6.39 -12.78 -61.07
C SER A 755 5.53 -13.11 -62.29
N ARG A 756 4.39 -13.80 -62.09
CA ARG A 756 3.48 -14.25 -63.14
C ARG A 756 2.25 -13.36 -63.34
N ARG A 757 1.85 -12.55 -62.35
CA ARG A 757 0.62 -11.75 -62.36
C ARG A 757 0.90 -10.26 -62.11
N PRO A 758 0.64 -9.37 -63.07
CA PRO A 758 0.98 -7.94 -62.96
C PRO A 758 0.07 -7.11 -62.01
N TYR A 759 -0.86 -7.70 -61.27
CA TYR A 759 -1.85 -6.98 -60.43
C TYR A 759 -1.98 -7.49 -58.98
N SER A 760 -1.00 -8.22 -58.45
CA SER A 760 -0.99 -8.62 -57.04
C SER A 760 -0.68 -7.44 -56.11
N SER A 761 -1.29 -7.41 -54.92
CA SER A 761 -1.04 -6.37 -53.91
C SER A 761 0.39 -6.46 -53.37
N LEU A 762 1.10 -5.33 -53.33
CA LEU A 762 2.46 -5.25 -52.76
C LEU A 762 2.50 -5.75 -51.31
N SER A 763 1.48 -5.39 -50.51
CA SER A 763 1.36 -5.83 -49.12
C SER A 763 1.21 -7.35 -48.99
N GLY A 764 0.45 -8.01 -49.88
CA GLY A 764 0.33 -9.47 -49.88
C GLY A 764 1.65 -10.16 -50.25
N PHE A 765 2.43 -9.56 -51.14
CA PHE A 765 3.78 -10.02 -51.46
C PHE A 765 4.74 -9.87 -50.26
N LEU A 766 4.77 -8.70 -49.61
CA LEU A 766 5.58 -8.47 -48.41
C LEU A 766 5.20 -9.42 -47.26
N ASN A 767 3.91 -9.69 -47.08
CA ASN A 767 3.42 -10.68 -46.12
C ASN A 767 3.93 -12.08 -46.45
N ALA A 768 3.94 -12.47 -47.72
CA ALA A 768 4.49 -13.76 -48.17
C ALA A 768 6.02 -13.84 -47.98
N LEU A 769 6.75 -12.75 -48.24
CA LEU A 769 8.19 -12.66 -47.97
C LEU A 769 8.50 -12.81 -46.48
N LEU A 770 7.77 -12.11 -45.62
CA LEU A 770 7.95 -12.24 -44.18
C LEU A 770 7.62 -13.65 -43.69
N ALA A 771 6.53 -14.23 -44.18
CA ALA A 771 6.16 -15.61 -43.90
C ALA A 771 7.27 -16.60 -44.30
N PHE A 772 7.93 -16.36 -45.45
CA PHE A 772 9.08 -17.14 -45.91
C PHE A 772 10.30 -17.00 -44.98
N VAL A 773 10.64 -15.76 -44.61
CA VAL A 773 11.77 -15.47 -43.70
C VAL A 773 11.56 -16.13 -42.34
N GLU A 774 10.39 -15.97 -41.74
CA GLU A 774 10.11 -16.52 -40.42
C GLU A 774 9.96 -18.05 -40.45
N PHE A 775 9.44 -18.63 -41.55
CA PHE A 775 9.48 -20.08 -41.76
C PHE A 775 10.93 -20.58 -41.80
N HIS A 776 11.81 -19.87 -42.51
CA HIS A 776 13.24 -20.18 -42.57
C HIS A 776 13.94 -20.05 -41.21
N HIS A 777 13.66 -19.00 -40.44
CA HIS A 777 14.18 -18.83 -39.08
C HIS A 777 13.74 -19.97 -38.16
N SER A 778 12.47 -20.37 -38.24
CA SER A 778 11.88 -21.40 -37.39
C SER A 778 12.40 -22.81 -37.72
N VAL A 779 12.37 -23.21 -39.00
CA VAL A 779 12.79 -24.55 -39.44
C VAL A 779 14.31 -24.68 -39.57
N GLY A 780 15.01 -23.57 -39.85
CA GLY A 780 16.43 -23.53 -40.16
C GLY A 780 16.75 -23.89 -41.62
N SER A 781 17.85 -23.37 -42.14
CA SER A 781 18.24 -23.49 -43.56
C SER A 781 18.37 -24.94 -44.02
N LEU A 782 18.96 -25.82 -43.19
CA LEU A 782 19.10 -27.24 -43.51
C LEU A 782 17.74 -27.95 -43.57
N GLY A 783 16.83 -27.65 -42.63
CA GLY A 783 15.50 -28.25 -42.59
C GLY A 783 14.64 -27.80 -43.77
N CYS A 784 14.76 -26.53 -44.19
CA CYS A 784 14.05 -25.96 -45.32
C CYS A 784 14.27 -26.73 -46.64
N THR A 785 15.42 -27.38 -46.80
CA THR A 785 15.72 -28.20 -47.99
C THR A 785 14.75 -29.36 -48.21
N ARG A 786 14.02 -29.79 -47.18
CA ARG A 786 12.99 -30.85 -47.28
C ARG A 786 11.67 -30.34 -47.84
N TYR A 787 11.40 -29.04 -47.66
CA TYR A 787 10.09 -28.43 -47.94
C TYR A 787 10.09 -27.61 -49.22
N PHE A 788 11.24 -27.03 -49.56
CA PHE A 788 11.41 -26.27 -50.79
C PHE A 788 12.32 -27.02 -51.77
N PRO A 789 11.81 -27.41 -52.95
CA PRO A 789 12.64 -27.96 -54.01
C PRO A 789 13.70 -26.94 -54.47
N PRO A 790 14.89 -27.39 -54.93
CA PRO A 790 15.96 -26.49 -55.35
C PRO A 790 15.53 -25.58 -56.52
N SER A 791 14.73 -26.10 -57.45
CA SER A 791 14.17 -25.29 -58.55
C SER A 791 13.26 -24.16 -58.03
N THR A 792 12.44 -24.46 -57.02
CA THR A 792 11.52 -23.48 -56.43
C THR A 792 12.28 -22.38 -55.69
N ILE A 793 13.33 -22.73 -54.95
CA ILE A 793 14.18 -21.74 -54.26
C ILE A 793 14.89 -20.82 -55.24
N VAL A 794 15.44 -21.36 -56.34
CA VAL A 794 16.09 -20.54 -57.38
C VAL A 794 15.08 -19.59 -58.03
N ASP A 795 13.91 -20.09 -58.41
CA ASP A 795 12.85 -19.27 -59.02
C ASP A 795 12.36 -18.17 -58.05
N MET A 796 12.22 -18.48 -56.76
CA MET A 796 11.86 -17.51 -55.72
C MET A 796 12.96 -16.47 -55.54
N GLY A 797 14.22 -16.89 -55.45
CA GLY A 797 15.36 -15.99 -55.33
C GLY A 797 15.48 -15.04 -56.52
N ASP A 798 15.23 -15.52 -57.74
CA ASP A 798 15.19 -14.70 -58.95
C ASP A 798 14.04 -13.70 -58.95
N ALA A 799 12.85 -14.11 -58.49
CA ALA A 799 11.69 -13.23 -58.36
C ALA A 799 11.93 -12.12 -57.32
N ILE A 800 12.47 -12.46 -56.15
CA ILE A 800 12.82 -11.51 -55.08
C ILE A 800 13.90 -10.54 -55.58
N TYR A 801 14.96 -11.06 -56.20
CA TYR A 801 16.07 -10.26 -56.72
C TYR A 801 15.62 -9.27 -57.81
N THR A 802 14.82 -9.73 -58.77
CA THR A 802 14.33 -8.88 -59.86
C THR A 802 13.50 -7.71 -59.32
N LEU A 803 12.70 -7.97 -58.28
CA LEU A 803 11.88 -6.94 -57.64
C LEU A 803 12.72 -5.98 -56.80
N ALA A 804 13.69 -6.49 -56.05
CA ALA A 804 14.67 -5.70 -55.31
C ALA A 804 15.40 -4.73 -56.24
N LEU A 805 15.99 -5.25 -57.32
CA LEU A 805 16.75 -4.48 -58.29
C LEU A 805 15.85 -3.47 -59.03
N GLY A 806 14.63 -3.88 -59.39
CA GLY A 806 13.64 -3.01 -60.01
C GLY A 806 13.24 -1.84 -59.11
N SER A 807 13.03 -2.11 -57.83
CA SER A 807 12.67 -1.09 -56.83
C SER A 807 13.86 -0.16 -56.55
N LEU A 808 15.09 -0.68 -56.43
CA LEU A 808 16.31 0.14 -56.27
C LEU A 808 16.52 1.07 -57.46
N ARG A 809 16.40 0.55 -58.69
CA ARG A 809 16.55 1.35 -59.91
C ARG A 809 15.45 2.40 -60.02
N GLN A 810 14.21 2.09 -59.63
CA GLN A 810 13.13 3.07 -59.58
C GLN A 810 13.40 4.16 -58.53
N SER A 811 13.85 3.78 -57.32
CA SER A 811 14.25 4.73 -56.29
C SER A 811 15.41 5.61 -56.72
N GLN A 812 16.44 5.06 -57.34
CA GLN A 812 17.59 5.81 -57.86
C GLN A 812 17.19 6.75 -59.00
N ASN A 813 16.32 6.31 -59.90
CA ASN A 813 15.77 7.15 -60.97
C ASN A 813 14.87 8.27 -60.40
N ALA A 814 14.09 7.99 -59.36
CA ALA A 814 13.30 9.00 -58.68
C ALA A 814 14.19 10.03 -57.97
N ILE A 815 15.23 9.57 -57.25
CA ILE A 815 16.20 10.44 -56.56
C ILE A 815 16.97 11.30 -57.57
N SER A 816 17.43 10.73 -58.68
CA SER A 816 18.16 11.47 -59.73
C SER A 816 17.27 12.42 -60.54
N ALA A 817 15.94 12.22 -60.54
CA ALA A 817 14.97 13.11 -61.18
C ALA A 817 14.53 14.29 -60.29
N LEU A 818 14.87 14.30 -59.00
CA LEU A 818 14.54 15.38 -58.08
C LEU A 818 15.40 16.62 -58.37
N ALA A 819 14.77 17.72 -58.79
CA ALA A 819 15.46 18.98 -59.08
C ALA A 819 15.40 19.96 -57.90
N ARG A 820 14.42 19.82 -57.00
CA ARG A 820 14.23 20.67 -55.80
C ARG A 820 13.77 19.86 -54.58
N PRO A 821 14.10 20.32 -53.36
CA PRO A 821 13.62 19.70 -52.12
C PRO A 821 12.12 19.89 -51.85
N ASP A 822 11.37 20.60 -52.69
CA ASP A 822 9.90 20.68 -52.59
C ASP A 822 9.20 19.61 -53.46
N ASP A 823 9.94 18.91 -54.33
CA ASP A 823 9.44 17.82 -55.18
C ASP A 823 9.31 16.49 -54.41
N PHE A 824 9.67 16.47 -53.12
CA PHE A 824 9.53 15.32 -52.21
C PHE A 824 8.04 15.07 -51.89
N ALA A 825 7.30 14.43 -52.81
CA ALA A 825 5.94 13.93 -52.55
C ALA A 825 5.96 12.62 -51.72
N ALA A 826 4.87 12.36 -50.98
CA ALA A 826 4.70 11.18 -50.12
C ALA A 826 4.93 9.82 -50.82
N GLU A 827 4.76 9.76 -52.15
CA GLU A 827 4.98 8.56 -52.96
C GLU A 827 6.46 8.17 -53.10
N ILE A 828 7.39 9.12 -53.01
CA ILE A 828 8.84 8.85 -53.06
C ILE A 828 9.32 8.23 -51.73
N TRP A 829 8.70 8.63 -50.61
CA TRP A 829 8.95 8.05 -49.29
C TRP A 829 8.43 6.61 -49.15
N ALA A 830 7.36 6.24 -49.88
CA ALA A 830 6.82 4.89 -49.86
C ALA A 830 7.86 3.85 -50.33
N LEU A 831 8.74 4.24 -51.26
CA LEU A 831 9.84 3.40 -51.75
C LEU A 831 11.05 3.33 -50.79
N GLN A 832 11.06 4.12 -49.71
CA GLN A 832 12.10 4.17 -48.69
C GLN A 832 11.64 3.57 -47.35
N HIS A 833 10.51 2.86 -47.30
CA HIS A 833 10.09 2.16 -46.09
C HIS A 833 11.13 1.08 -45.73
N VAL A 834 12.00 1.42 -44.77
CA VAL A 834 13.15 0.59 -44.38
C VAL A 834 12.73 -0.83 -43.99
N LEU A 835 11.56 -0.99 -43.37
CA LEU A 835 11.00 -2.30 -42.99
C LEU A 835 10.68 -3.21 -44.18
N GLU A 836 10.22 -2.65 -45.31
CA GLU A 836 9.89 -3.42 -46.51
C GLU A 836 11.16 -3.89 -47.20
N TRP A 837 12.18 -3.03 -47.23
CA TRP A 837 13.52 -3.36 -47.71
C TRP A 837 14.21 -4.42 -46.87
N ASP A 838 14.17 -4.30 -45.54
CA ASP A 838 14.75 -5.28 -44.62
C ASP A 838 14.13 -6.66 -44.81
N THR A 839 12.80 -6.72 -44.97
CA THR A 839 12.07 -7.97 -45.22
C THR A 839 12.48 -8.60 -46.54
N LEU A 840 12.64 -7.78 -47.59
CA LEU A 840 13.05 -8.24 -48.90
C LEU A 840 14.52 -8.73 -48.93
N VAL A 841 15.42 -8.01 -48.28
CA VAL A 841 16.83 -8.41 -48.14
C VAL A 841 16.94 -9.70 -47.32
N ALA A 842 16.22 -9.79 -46.20
CA ALA A 842 16.18 -11.00 -45.39
C ALA A 842 15.64 -12.20 -46.19
N ALA A 843 14.59 -12.00 -47.00
CA ALA A 843 14.04 -13.05 -47.85
C ALA A 843 15.04 -13.50 -48.93
N LEU A 844 15.77 -12.56 -49.54
CA LEU A 844 16.83 -12.89 -50.47
C LEU A 844 17.91 -13.73 -49.77
N VAL A 845 18.43 -13.28 -48.62
CA VAL A 845 19.44 -14.00 -47.85
C VAL A 845 18.96 -15.40 -47.45
N ALA A 846 17.73 -15.54 -46.96
CA ALA A 846 17.14 -16.83 -46.59
C ALA A 846 17.03 -17.80 -47.78
N SER A 847 16.62 -17.29 -48.96
CA SER A 847 16.55 -18.10 -50.18
C SER A 847 17.93 -18.62 -50.60
N LEU A 848 18.94 -17.76 -50.51
CA LEU A 848 20.31 -18.09 -50.88
C LEU A 848 20.95 -19.07 -49.89
N GLN A 849 20.75 -18.87 -48.58
CA GLN A 849 21.22 -19.80 -47.57
C GLN A 849 20.61 -21.20 -47.76
N THR A 850 19.31 -21.27 -48.05
CA THR A 850 18.64 -22.54 -48.36
C THR A 850 19.22 -23.18 -49.61
N ALA A 851 19.45 -22.41 -50.68
CA ALA A 851 20.05 -22.89 -51.92
C ALA A 851 21.47 -23.47 -51.71
N VAL A 852 22.30 -22.77 -50.92
CA VAL A 852 23.66 -23.24 -50.57
C VAL A 852 23.61 -24.53 -49.77
N CYS A 853 22.62 -24.71 -48.90
CA CYS A 853 22.45 -25.95 -48.13
C CYS A 853 22.04 -27.17 -48.99
N HIS A 854 21.46 -26.98 -50.17
CA HIS A 854 21.07 -28.09 -51.06
C HIS A 854 22.28 -28.78 -51.73
N GLU A 855 23.40 -28.08 -51.95
CA GLU A 855 24.56 -28.61 -52.66
C GLU A 855 25.88 -28.15 -52.02
N SER A 856 26.54 -29.05 -51.29
CA SER A 856 27.83 -28.79 -50.64
C SER A 856 29.03 -28.63 -51.61
N SER A 857 28.80 -28.53 -52.93
CA SER A 857 29.86 -28.53 -53.95
C SER A 857 29.74 -27.47 -55.06
N THR A 858 28.71 -26.61 -55.11
CA THR A 858 28.56 -25.65 -56.23
C THR A 858 29.10 -24.26 -55.95
N VAL A 859 30.37 -24.06 -56.31
CA VAL A 859 31.04 -22.75 -56.44
C VAL A 859 30.24 -21.78 -57.34
N VAL A 860 29.47 -22.28 -58.31
CA VAL A 860 28.69 -21.49 -59.29
C VAL A 860 27.52 -20.73 -58.66
N MET A 861 26.85 -21.32 -57.67
CA MET A 861 25.78 -20.64 -56.93
C MET A 861 26.36 -19.60 -55.96
N GLY A 862 27.50 -19.89 -55.32
CA GLY A 862 28.24 -18.91 -54.51
C GLY A 862 28.69 -17.68 -55.31
N LEU A 863 29.18 -17.88 -56.54
CA LEU A 863 29.58 -16.78 -57.44
C LEU A 863 28.40 -15.91 -57.89
N ARG A 864 27.26 -16.51 -58.26
CA ARG A 864 26.03 -15.75 -58.56
C ARG A 864 25.51 -14.97 -57.35
N VAL A 865 25.72 -15.49 -56.14
CA VAL A 865 25.35 -14.82 -54.89
C VAL A 865 26.23 -13.61 -54.63
N GLU A 866 27.55 -13.76 -54.75
CA GLU A 866 28.49 -12.65 -54.60
C GLU A 866 28.25 -11.56 -55.64
N GLU A 867 27.96 -11.92 -56.90
CA GLU A 867 27.60 -10.96 -57.96
C GLU A 867 26.30 -10.20 -57.63
N ARG A 868 25.25 -10.89 -57.17
CA ARG A 868 23.96 -10.26 -56.81
C ARG A 868 24.06 -9.35 -55.60
N ILE A 869 24.80 -9.77 -54.57
CA ILE A 869 25.04 -8.94 -53.38
C ILE A 869 25.90 -7.73 -53.78
N SER A 870 26.92 -7.90 -54.62
CA SER A 870 27.75 -6.80 -55.11
C SER A 870 26.96 -5.81 -55.96
N GLU A 871 26.10 -6.28 -56.87
CA GLU A 871 25.26 -5.40 -57.71
C GLU A 871 24.24 -4.61 -56.86
N VAL A 872 23.70 -5.20 -55.78
CA VAL A 872 22.84 -4.51 -54.82
C VAL A 872 23.63 -3.50 -53.98
N LEU A 873 24.84 -3.85 -53.51
CA LEU A 873 25.70 -2.95 -52.75
C LEU A 873 26.20 -1.76 -53.59
N GLU A 874 26.50 -1.98 -54.88
CA GLU A 874 26.86 -0.91 -55.84
C GLU A 874 25.70 0.04 -56.13
N LEU A 875 24.46 -0.41 -56.00
CA LEU A 875 23.26 0.43 -56.16
C LEU A 875 22.89 1.19 -54.86
N ILE A 876 23.35 0.72 -53.71
CA ILE A 876 23.13 1.32 -52.39
C ILE A 876 24.22 2.34 -52.03
N GLY A 877 25.47 2.07 -52.40
CA GLY A 877 26.63 2.98 -52.22
C GLY A 877 26.68 4.09 -53.26
#